data_AF-V6JVA5-F1
#
_entry.id   AF-V6JVA5-F1
#
_cell.length_a   1.000
_cell.length_b   1.000
_cell.length_c   1.000
_cell.angle_alpha   90.00
_cell.angle_beta   90.00
_cell.angle_gamma   90.00
#
_symmetry.space_group_name_H-M   'P 1'
#
loop_
_entity.id
_entity.type
_entity.pdbx_description
1 polymer ?
#
loop_
_entity_poly.entity_id
_entity_poly.type
_entity_poly.pdbx_seq_one_letter_code
_entity_poly.pdbx_strand_id
1 'polypeptide(L)'
;PTVSLDVGAAEPGPRAQTAAALFACGALASAEALFEGRESRPVDPWRERVFISNPCARPASGPGFSPAAGAAPAGPAEGAGSAGSAGSAAPGERAVPARSFASGRPSGSVAAGQAVPVGPVEGSASTGSVAPSEQVVPARPLASVPAGQAAPVRAAERTVPTEQPVAAGPFTAARPDEPDVHPSDEDVAGIVLRSVAQATEFEPAALTPDQRLLSDLHLSSLKVTQLVAEAARAAGREPPAAPLTMADASLAEIIEVVRALPGAGSGDGPDAIAPGVAPWIRCFTEELRPVAPPAPDPADRPGRVTVAAPRGVAPVAFRPAADEPTGQAELLYVPDAESPEGLAGLLGAARSAIAGGGRLVLVTHGSGLSGFAGSLHQEHPRLGITLLRVPPTEAGLAAVSAFAGAEPGVLRELVVLEDGTCAEPVAMPLPEPDAVAEPVLGPGDVLLVSGGGKGLGFEAAAAFARTTGVSLALLGRGDPARDAALRRNLERLAELGATVRYQRADITDPRATAHAVAEVERELGPVTAVLHAAGINQPQRFDDLTETDVRTHLAPKTTGLAHLLAAVDRGRLRLLIGFGSVIGRYGLAGECHYALANGRLRQMLQDEARDLPGCRTLVLDWSVWAGVGMGERLGVLDQLARSDVTPIPVEQGLDLLLRLAAAPGLPTAVTVHGRMGLPPRPLPADAFGPAARFLTRPRVHYPGVELVVDNAMTEATDPYLSDHRVDGLPVLPAVVGLEAMAQAASVLAGRPLRRCREVTFDRPVTSAAGAARTLRLCALAEGGAVTVALRSDETAFRADHFRAVFPLPDGDGDPDDDGDTEPMGDAPSLPPVTGDDPEVPAADLYGPLYFHTGRFRLVERLNALRARQVRARLGPAVEAGWFAQGLAQGLLLGSPGRNDAIIHALQACVPGRRLLPVGCEEFQAVEEGTEQGSAGADGAVTVHARELRSEGGAYEWDVEAVNEGGRVLVRWRRLRLLDVGRLPRRERWSRPLLAVHLERGALALGLDPALTLGIESRGPRERTVPPVRPPYGTSRSHCGPLTLVATAPAGVAVDWQRITPAEADGVRSALGAPYEGLWRKLRLALDEPDHAIAARLWTVAECGSKAGCGPTAPVTVDGIFEDGWVRFRSGRSLIATAVVPDRLAPEGAPEPEPYVGDVSGTGEVSGPVIAVAVMTGAGGTHVAAHDVQPPASGDAGRDEPRWERVLQ
;
A
#
# COMPACT_ATOMS: atom_id res chain seq x y z
N PRO A 1 25.55 -0.51 -18.22
CA PRO A 1 24.59 -0.27 -19.32
C PRO A 1 25.07 -0.92 -20.62
N THR A 2 24.32 -1.88 -21.14
CA THR A 2 24.58 -2.49 -22.46
C THR A 2 23.72 -1.76 -23.49
N VAL A 3 24.31 -1.17 -24.52
CA VAL A 3 23.59 -0.49 -25.61
C VAL A 3 23.77 -1.32 -26.88
N SER A 4 22.67 -1.81 -27.45
CA SER A 4 22.70 -2.47 -28.76
C SER A 4 22.80 -1.40 -29.85
N LEU A 5 23.79 -1.50 -30.74
CA LEU A 5 24.01 -0.55 -31.82
C LEU A 5 23.63 -1.19 -33.15
N ASP A 6 22.60 -0.68 -33.82
CA ASP A 6 22.35 -0.99 -35.22
C ASP A 6 23.17 -0.04 -36.11
N VAL A 7 24.45 -0.36 -36.28
CA VAL A 7 25.46 0.50 -36.94
C VAL A 7 25.33 0.48 -38.48
N GLY A 8 24.27 -0.12 -39.04
CA GLY A 8 24.11 -0.31 -40.48
C GLY A 8 23.31 0.77 -41.22
N ALA A 9 22.49 1.56 -40.53
CA ALA A 9 21.56 2.48 -41.20
C ALA A 9 22.24 3.79 -41.68
N ALA A 10 21.91 4.22 -42.90
CA ALA A 10 22.38 5.48 -43.50
C ALA A 10 21.68 6.75 -42.93
N GLU A 11 20.71 6.56 -42.04
CA GLU A 11 19.90 7.60 -41.41
C GLU A 11 20.70 8.39 -40.34
N PRO A 12 20.58 9.73 -40.26
CA PRO A 12 21.35 10.55 -39.32
C PRO A 12 20.98 10.34 -37.84
N GLY A 13 19.73 9.95 -37.55
CA GLY A 13 19.19 9.83 -36.18
C GLY A 13 19.90 8.78 -35.32
N PRO A 14 20.04 7.52 -35.78
CA PRO A 14 20.73 6.47 -35.03
C PRO A 14 22.20 6.77 -34.75
N ARG A 15 22.90 7.43 -35.69
CA ARG A 15 24.29 7.88 -35.49
C ARG A 15 24.40 8.97 -34.43
N ALA A 16 23.46 9.92 -34.42
CA ALA A 16 23.40 10.97 -33.41
C ALA A 16 23.08 10.39 -32.02
N GLN A 17 22.18 9.42 -31.92
CA GLN A 17 21.88 8.71 -30.66
C GLN A 17 23.08 7.89 -30.17
N THR A 18 23.78 7.21 -31.07
CA THR A 18 25.00 6.44 -30.75
C THR A 18 26.11 7.36 -30.22
N ALA A 19 26.37 8.48 -30.90
CA ALA A 19 27.37 9.44 -30.47
C ALA A 19 26.97 10.17 -29.17
N ALA A 20 25.69 10.45 -28.95
CA ALA A 20 25.18 10.98 -27.69
C ALA A 20 25.33 9.98 -26.54
N ALA A 21 25.05 8.69 -26.77
CA ALA A 21 25.26 7.64 -25.78
C ALA A 21 26.74 7.46 -25.44
N LEU A 22 27.64 7.47 -26.44
CA LEU A 22 29.08 7.41 -26.24
C LEU A 22 29.61 8.65 -25.50
N PHE A 23 29.06 9.83 -25.77
CA PHE A 23 29.37 11.06 -25.03
C PHE A 23 28.88 10.99 -23.58
N ALA A 24 27.65 10.53 -23.34
CA ALA A 24 27.09 10.37 -21.99
C ALA A 24 27.84 9.34 -21.15
N CYS A 25 28.38 8.29 -21.77
CA CYS A 25 29.21 7.29 -21.10
C CYS A 25 30.70 7.70 -20.99
N GLY A 26 31.07 8.91 -21.38
CA GLY A 26 32.45 9.43 -21.28
C GLY A 26 33.45 8.82 -22.26
N ALA A 27 32.98 8.01 -23.22
CA ALA A 27 33.82 7.41 -24.27
C ALA A 27 34.17 8.39 -25.40
N LEU A 28 33.43 9.49 -25.52
CA LEU A 28 33.68 10.57 -26.48
C LEU A 28 34.04 11.85 -25.72
N ALA A 29 35.27 12.34 -25.92
CA ALA A 29 35.84 13.42 -25.12
C ALA A 29 35.37 14.83 -25.52
N SER A 30 34.82 15.00 -26.72
CA SER A 30 34.33 16.29 -27.24
C SER A 30 33.03 16.13 -28.00
N ALA A 31 32.04 16.97 -27.66
CA ALA A 31 30.78 17.05 -28.38
C ALA A 31 30.85 17.96 -29.62
N GLU A 32 31.98 18.64 -29.90
CA GLU A 32 32.06 19.57 -31.04
C GLU A 32 31.83 18.89 -32.38
N ALA A 33 32.28 17.64 -32.55
CA ALA A 33 32.04 16.86 -33.75
C ALA A 33 30.55 16.58 -34.03
N LEU A 34 29.67 16.66 -33.02
CA LEU A 34 28.22 16.50 -33.17
C LEU A 34 27.52 17.75 -33.74
N PHE A 35 28.17 18.91 -33.66
CA PHE A 35 27.58 20.22 -33.97
C PHE A 35 28.26 20.95 -35.12
N GLU A 36 29.30 20.34 -35.70
CA GLU A 36 30.01 20.89 -36.86
C GLU A 36 29.04 21.05 -38.05
N GLY A 37 28.89 22.28 -38.56
CA GLY A 37 28.00 22.61 -39.67
C GLY A 37 26.54 22.97 -39.33
N ARG A 38 26.17 23.14 -38.05
CA ARG A 38 24.81 23.57 -37.64
C ARG A 38 24.79 25.05 -37.21
N GLU A 39 23.81 25.82 -37.70
CA GLU A 39 23.70 27.28 -37.48
C GLU A 39 23.16 27.68 -36.09
N SER A 40 22.55 26.76 -35.33
CA SER A 40 22.11 27.02 -33.96
C SER A 40 22.63 25.95 -32.99
N ARG A 41 23.14 26.41 -31.84
CA ARG A 41 23.63 25.56 -30.74
C ARG A 41 22.61 25.63 -29.60
N PRO A 42 21.82 24.57 -29.33
CA PRO A 42 20.85 24.59 -28.24
C PRO A 42 21.49 24.52 -26.84
N VAL A 43 22.80 24.25 -26.73
CA VAL A 43 23.53 24.16 -25.47
C VAL A 43 24.88 24.86 -25.58
N ASP A 44 25.20 25.72 -24.60
CA ASP A 44 26.51 26.38 -24.47
C ASP A 44 27.50 25.44 -23.75
N PRO A 45 28.55 24.94 -24.42
CA PRO A 45 29.49 23.98 -23.85
C PRO A 45 30.41 24.57 -22.78
N TRP A 46 30.47 25.91 -22.66
CA TRP A 46 31.28 26.61 -21.66
C TRP A 46 30.49 26.94 -20.39
N ARG A 47 29.19 26.61 -20.36
CA ARG A 47 28.38 26.70 -19.16
C ARG A 47 28.92 25.73 -18.10
N GLU A 48 29.01 26.21 -16.87
CA GLU A 48 29.44 25.41 -15.72
C GLU A 48 28.58 24.14 -15.60
N ARG A 49 29.23 23.00 -15.44
CA ARG A 49 28.60 21.68 -15.52
C ARG A 49 27.80 21.43 -14.24
N VAL A 50 26.47 21.44 -14.35
CA VAL A 50 25.56 21.06 -13.27
C VAL A 50 24.93 19.72 -13.61
N PHE A 51 25.00 18.76 -12.68
CA PHE A 51 24.40 17.43 -12.86
C PHE A 51 22.87 17.57 -12.83
N ILE A 52 22.18 17.18 -13.90
CA ILE A 52 20.72 17.17 -13.96
C ILE A 52 20.23 15.78 -13.51
N SER A 53 20.00 15.61 -12.21
CA SER A 53 19.20 14.49 -11.71
C SER A 53 17.72 14.88 -11.81
N ASN A 54 16.98 14.17 -12.67
CA ASN A 54 15.54 14.30 -12.93
C ASN A 54 15.07 15.70 -13.42
N PRO A 55 14.55 15.85 -14.66
CA PRO A 55 14.12 17.15 -15.21
C PRO A 55 12.93 17.81 -14.46
N CYS A 56 12.33 17.16 -13.46
CA CYS A 56 11.19 17.67 -12.70
C CYS A 56 11.47 18.03 -11.23
N ALA A 57 12.73 18.17 -10.80
CA ALA A 57 13.06 18.61 -9.44
C ALA A 57 14.09 19.74 -9.45
N ARG A 58 13.76 20.91 -8.87
CA ARG A 58 14.75 21.95 -8.56
C ARG A 58 15.50 21.62 -7.26
N PRO A 59 16.80 21.97 -7.15
CA PRO A 59 17.63 21.65 -6.00
C PRO A 59 17.27 22.50 -4.77
N ALA A 60 17.35 21.88 -3.59
CA ALA A 60 17.22 22.55 -2.31
C ALA A 60 18.40 23.50 -2.07
N SER A 61 18.11 24.75 -1.70
CA SER A 61 19.08 25.73 -1.23
C SER A 61 19.51 25.42 0.21
N GLY A 62 20.71 24.86 0.39
CA GLY A 62 21.40 24.77 1.69
C GLY A 62 22.40 25.92 1.89
N PRO A 63 22.78 26.24 3.15
CA PRO A 63 23.46 27.49 3.50
C PRO A 63 24.94 27.50 3.05
N GLY A 64 25.41 28.72 2.75
CA GLY A 64 26.66 28.98 2.05
C GLY A 64 27.92 28.38 2.67
N PHE A 65 28.68 27.69 1.83
CA PHE A 65 30.11 27.49 2.00
C PHE A 65 30.85 28.50 1.11
N SER A 66 31.61 29.39 1.74
CA SER A 66 32.48 30.36 1.07
C SER A 66 33.76 29.65 0.57
N PRO A 67 34.25 29.95 -0.65
CA PRO A 67 35.34 29.18 -1.25
C PRO A 67 36.70 29.54 -0.64
N ALA A 68 37.46 28.52 -0.22
CA ALA A 68 38.85 28.67 0.16
C ALA A 68 39.69 29.03 -1.08
N ALA A 69 40.20 30.25 -1.10
CA ALA A 69 41.14 30.73 -2.10
C ALA A 69 42.50 30.04 -1.98
N GLY A 70 43.05 29.67 -3.12
CA GLY A 70 44.32 28.95 -3.26
C GLY A 70 45.53 29.72 -2.72
N ALA A 71 46.51 28.92 -2.27
CA ALA A 71 47.82 29.37 -1.85
C ALA A 71 48.62 29.96 -3.03
N ALA A 72 49.23 31.12 -2.78
CA ALA A 72 50.34 31.70 -3.51
C ALA A 72 51.39 32.19 -2.49
N PRO A 73 52.65 32.40 -2.88
CA PRO A 73 53.83 31.90 -2.16
C PRO A 73 54.39 32.82 -1.06
N ALA A 74 55.25 32.21 -0.24
CA ALA A 74 56.01 32.82 0.83
C ALA A 74 56.96 33.95 0.37
N GLY A 75 57.02 35.02 1.18
CA GLY A 75 57.96 36.14 1.12
C GLY A 75 57.88 36.98 2.42
N PRO A 76 58.94 37.71 2.83
CA PRO A 76 59.45 37.64 4.20
C PRO A 76 59.11 38.82 5.13
N ALA A 77 59.15 38.51 6.43
CA ALA A 77 59.70 39.27 7.57
C ALA A 77 59.24 40.71 7.92
N GLU A 78 59.44 40.99 9.21
CA GLU A 78 59.33 42.28 9.95
C GLU A 78 57.90 42.69 10.37
N GLY A 79 57.60 43.07 11.61
CA GLY A 79 58.39 43.29 12.81
C GLY A 79 57.60 44.18 13.80
N ALA A 80 57.56 43.74 15.07
CA ALA A 80 57.50 44.52 16.32
C ALA A 80 56.25 45.31 16.77
N GLY A 81 55.95 45.15 18.08
CA GLY A 81 55.31 46.14 18.97
C GLY A 81 54.16 45.59 19.83
N SER A 82 54.36 44.74 20.85
CA SER A 82 54.79 45.00 22.25
C SER A 82 53.72 45.58 23.20
N ALA A 83 53.59 44.89 24.37
CA ALA A 83 53.17 45.30 25.73
C ALA A 83 51.96 44.49 26.26
N GLY A 84 51.98 43.84 27.43
CA GLY A 84 52.96 43.65 28.49
C GLY A 84 52.35 42.86 29.67
N SER A 85 53.18 42.08 30.39
CA SER A 85 53.16 41.61 31.82
C SER A 85 51.83 41.19 32.51
N ALA A 86 51.72 40.14 33.34
CA ALA A 86 52.63 39.55 34.35
C ALA A 86 52.15 38.10 34.70
N GLY A 87 53.02 37.10 34.93
CA GLY A 87 53.53 36.69 36.26
C GLY A 87 52.79 35.45 36.82
N SER A 88 53.21 34.21 36.50
CA SER A 88 54.14 33.33 37.28
C SER A 88 53.49 32.52 38.43
N ALA A 89 53.30 31.20 38.25
CA ALA A 89 53.97 30.13 39.02
C ALA A 89 53.39 28.72 38.69
N ALA A 90 54.26 27.77 38.32
CA ALA A 90 54.02 26.32 38.19
C ALA A 90 54.73 25.58 39.36
N PRO A 91 54.49 24.28 39.67
CA PRO A 91 54.71 23.08 38.82
C PRO A 91 53.50 22.11 38.85
N GLY A 92 53.29 21.06 38.05
CA GLY A 92 54.12 20.15 37.25
C GLY A 92 53.73 18.69 37.62
N GLU A 93 53.61 17.80 36.62
CA GLU A 93 53.39 16.32 36.69
C GLU A 93 51.94 15.79 36.80
N ARG A 94 51.52 14.63 36.25
CA ARG A 94 51.87 13.75 35.10
C ARG A 94 50.83 12.60 35.11
N ALA A 95 50.35 12.19 33.94
CA ALA A 95 49.86 10.86 33.49
C ALA A 95 49.16 9.82 34.43
N VAL A 96 47.99 9.32 33.97
CA VAL A 96 47.50 7.91 33.78
C VAL A 96 47.83 6.85 34.86
N PRO A 97 46.88 6.02 35.40
CA PRO A 97 46.70 4.63 34.88
C PRO A 97 45.34 3.93 35.10
N ALA A 98 45.30 2.69 34.57
CA ALA A 98 44.21 1.71 34.55
C ALA A 98 44.32 0.58 35.62
N ARG A 99 43.28 -0.29 35.67
CA ARG A 99 43.21 -1.72 36.08
C ARG A 99 42.94 -2.15 37.57
N SER A 100 41.75 -2.76 37.77
CA SER A 100 41.43 -4.15 38.19
C SER A 100 41.68 -4.78 39.60
N PHE A 101 40.69 -5.63 39.99
CA PHE A 101 40.66 -6.89 40.78
C PHE A 101 40.41 -6.94 42.33
N ALA A 102 39.19 -7.38 42.69
CA ALA A 102 38.76 -8.61 43.43
C ALA A 102 38.98 -8.93 44.94
N SER A 103 38.05 -9.80 45.42
CA SER A 103 37.99 -10.71 46.61
C SER A 103 37.30 -10.17 47.89
N GLY A 104 36.49 -10.89 48.71
CA GLY A 104 35.87 -12.23 48.69
C GLY A 104 35.34 -12.67 50.09
N ARG A 105 34.08 -13.20 50.18
CA ARG A 105 33.45 -14.22 51.14
C ARG A 105 33.61 -14.11 52.70
N PRO A 106 32.93 -14.90 53.60
CA PRO A 106 31.94 -16.04 53.47
C PRO A 106 30.73 -16.12 54.51
N SER A 107 29.80 -17.09 54.27
CA SER A 107 29.13 -18.09 55.19
C SER A 107 28.08 -17.81 56.31
N GLY A 108 26.96 -18.60 56.28
CA GLY A 108 26.21 -19.28 57.39
C GLY A 108 25.25 -18.46 58.30
N SER A 109 24.20 -18.94 59.00
CA SER A 109 23.31 -20.13 59.01
C SER A 109 22.22 -19.95 60.12
N VAL A 110 21.00 -20.50 59.97
CA VAL A 110 20.13 -21.15 61.01
C VAL A 110 19.29 -20.34 62.07
N ALA A 111 17.95 -20.44 61.88
CA ALA A 111 16.82 -20.85 62.78
C ALA A 111 16.19 -20.04 63.95
N ALA A 112 14.85 -20.16 64.00
CA ALA A 112 13.95 -20.55 65.14
C ALA A 112 13.02 -19.49 65.81
N GLY A 113 11.72 -19.85 65.95
CA GLY A 113 11.02 -19.80 67.26
C GLY A 113 9.75 -18.94 67.47
N GLN A 114 8.57 -19.54 67.28
CA GLN A 114 7.31 -19.54 68.08
C GLN A 114 6.88 -18.39 69.04
N ALA A 115 5.70 -17.80 68.76
CA ALA A 115 4.37 -17.84 69.45
C ALA A 115 4.08 -17.43 70.94
N VAL A 116 2.87 -16.81 71.12
CA VAL A 116 1.92 -16.69 72.29
C VAL A 116 2.22 -15.56 73.32
N PRO A 117 1.29 -14.88 74.09
CA PRO A 117 -0.11 -15.17 74.58
C PRO A 117 -1.22 -14.06 74.44
N VAL A 118 -2.54 -14.39 74.36
CA VAL A 118 -3.65 -14.58 75.38
C VAL A 118 -4.36 -13.29 75.89
N GLY A 119 -5.72 -13.29 75.80
CA GLY A 119 -6.71 -12.18 76.03
C GLY A 119 -6.98 -11.73 77.49
N PRO A 120 -8.06 -10.97 77.84
CA PRO A 120 -9.49 -11.41 77.85
C PRO A 120 -10.58 -10.34 77.48
N VAL A 121 -11.76 -10.71 76.92
CA VAL A 121 -13.15 -10.84 77.47
C VAL A 121 -14.00 -9.56 77.65
N GLU A 122 -15.14 -9.46 76.92
CA GLU A 122 -16.54 -9.36 77.43
C GLU A 122 -17.58 -9.46 76.28
N GLY A 123 -18.63 -10.27 76.45
CA GLY A 123 -19.79 -10.47 75.54
C GLY A 123 -20.98 -9.55 75.91
N SER A 124 -22.19 -9.57 75.35
CA SER A 124 -23.00 -10.49 74.52
C SER A 124 -24.23 -9.68 74.01
N ALA A 125 -24.93 -10.01 72.91
CA ALA A 125 -26.11 -10.89 72.89
C ALA A 125 -26.55 -11.14 71.42
N SER A 126 -26.49 -12.39 70.94
CA SER A 126 -27.59 -13.34 70.59
C SER A 126 -28.46 -12.92 69.39
N THR A 127 -28.61 -13.69 68.31
CA THR A 127 -28.78 -15.15 68.16
C THR A 127 -28.31 -15.65 66.77
N GLY A 128 -27.67 -16.83 66.69
CA GLY A 128 -27.37 -17.57 65.42
C GLY A 128 -28.64 -18.15 64.76
N SER A 129 -28.65 -18.91 63.67
CA SER A 129 -27.70 -19.76 62.91
C SER A 129 -28.50 -20.20 61.63
N VAL A 130 -27.97 -20.50 60.44
CA VAL A 130 -27.45 -21.81 59.95
C VAL A 130 -27.33 -21.68 58.40
N ALA A 131 -26.29 -22.35 57.86
CA ALA A 131 -25.93 -22.80 56.49
C ALA A 131 -26.83 -22.61 55.23
N PRO A 132 -26.23 -22.66 54.02
CA PRO A 132 -26.91 -22.48 52.73
C PRO A 132 -27.32 -23.80 52.05
N SER A 133 -28.44 -23.79 51.33
CA SER A 133 -28.82 -24.84 50.37
C SER A 133 -29.81 -24.32 49.32
N GLU A 134 -29.43 -24.47 48.04
CA GLU A 134 -30.19 -24.88 46.86
C GLU A 134 -31.70 -24.55 46.60
N GLN A 135 -31.97 -24.36 45.29
CA GLN A 135 -33.19 -24.60 44.49
C GLN A 135 -34.11 -23.44 44.03
N VAL A 136 -34.08 -23.22 42.69
CA VAL A 136 -35.18 -23.30 41.69
C VAL A 136 -36.48 -22.45 41.86
N VAL A 137 -36.63 -21.47 40.94
CA VAL A 137 -37.80 -21.05 40.09
C VAL A 137 -39.19 -20.89 40.76
N PRO A 138 -39.92 -19.75 40.61
CA PRO A 138 -40.78 -19.54 39.42
C PRO A 138 -41.08 -18.09 38.96
N ALA A 139 -41.44 -18.00 37.67
CA ALA A 139 -42.08 -16.83 37.05
C ALA A 139 -43.53 -17.17 36.66
N ARG A 140 -44.48 -16.26 36.96
CA ARG A 140 -45.81 -16.03 36.33
C ARG A 140 -46.61 -15.01 37.15
N PRO A 141 -47.76 -14.46 36.69
CA PRO A 141 -48.29 -14.29 35.33
C PRO A 141 -48.93 -12.89 35.09
N LEU A 142 -49.46 -12.63 33.88
CA LEU A 142 -50.75 -11.94 33.72
C LEU A 142 -51.47 -12.42 32.43
N ALA A 143 -52.79 -12.58 32.55
CA ALA A 143 -53.77 -13.26 31.68
C ALA A 143 -54.65 -12.22 30.93
N SER A 144 -55.62 -12.47 30.03
CA SER A 144 -55.94 -13.48 29.00
C SER A 144 -57.29 -13.11 28.31
N VAL A 145 -57.36 -13.17 26.97
CA VAL A 145 -58.50 -13.49 26.02
C VAL A 145 -59.81 -12.63 25.98
N PRO A 146 -60.62 -12.62 24.87
CA PRO A 146 -61.35 -13.80 24.32
C PRO A 146 -61.37 -13.97 22.78
N ALA A 147 -61.69 -15.22 22.39
CA ALA A 147 -61.86 -15.74 21.03
C ALA A 147 -63.35 -15.84 20.63
N GLY A 148 -63.63 -15.88 19.32
CA GLY A 148 -64.96 -16.13 18.73
C GLY A 148 -64.92 -16.88 17.39
N GLN A 149 -65.14 -18.20 17.48
CA GLN A 149 -65.83 -19.18 16.61
C GLN A 149 -65.99 -19.02 15.05
N ALA A 150 -65.34 -19.95 14.33
CA ALA A 150 -65.86 -21.05 13.45
C ALA A 150 -66.63 -20.83 12.10
N ALA A 151 -65.93 -21.15 10.98
CA ALA A 151 -66.24 -22.08 9.85
C ALA A 151 -67.45 -21.86 8.89
N PRO A 152 -67.57 -22.53 7.70
CA PRO A 152 -66.60 -23.16 6.75
C PRO A 152 -66.87 -22.85 5.24
N VAL A 153 -65.90 -22.95 4.30
CA VAL A 153 -66.20 -23.27 2.87
C VAL A 153 -65.10 -24.13 2.24
N ARG A 154 -65.58 -25.08 1.42
CA ARG A 154 -64.93 -26.24 0.78
C ARG A 154 -63.95 -25.90 -0.35
N ALA A 155 -63.09 -26.90 -0.60
CA ALA A 155 -62.16 -27.07 -1.71
C ALA A 155 -62.80 -27.02 -3.11
N ALA A 156 -62.07 -26.41 -4.05
CA ALA A 156 -62.03 -26.79 -5.46
C ALA A 156 -60.64 -26.44 -6.03
N GLU A 157 -60.13 -27.34 -6.86
CA GLU A 157 -58.74 -27.52 -7.27
C GLU A 157 -58.14 -26.32 -8.03
N ARG A 158 -56.85 -26.04 -7.77
CA ARG A 158 -55.96 -25.47 -8.78
C ARG A 158 -54.61 -26.18 -8.73
N THR A 159 -54.38 -26.90 -9.82
CA THR A 159 -53.20 -27.62 -10.24
C THR A 159 -51.91 -26.84 -10.04
N VAL A 160 -50.97 -27.43 -9.31
CA VAL A 160 -49.55 -27.10 -9.36
C VAL A 160 -48.98 -27.77 -10.62
N PRO A 161 -48.43 -27.03 -11.60
CA PRO A 161 -47.58 -27.64 -12.60
C PRO A 161 -46.27 -28.01 -11.92
N THR A 162 -45.99 -29.32 -11.91
CA THR A 162 -44.69 -29.90 -11.68
C THR A 162 -43.73 -29.34 -12.73
N GLU A 163 -42.82 -28.43 -12.36
CA GLU A 163 -41.65 -28.16 -13.19
C GLU A 163 -40.66 -29.30 -12.98
N GLN A 164 -40.49 -30.07 -14.05
CA GLN A 164 -39.48 -31.10 -14.20
C GLN A 164 -38.07 -30.50 -14.06
N PRO A 165 -37.09 -31.29 -13.59
CA PRO A 165 -35.69 -30.90 -13.68
C PRO A 165 -35.33 -30.72 -15.16
N VAL A 166 -34.95 -29.50 -15.55
CA VAL A 166 -34.36 -29.28 -16.86
C VAL A 166 -33.02 -30.01 -16.86
N ALA A 167 -32.98 -31.10 -17.62
CA ALA A 167 -31.77 -31.88 -17.86
C ALA A 167 -30.63 -30.96 -18.31
N ALA A 168 -29.48 -31.07 -17.64
CA ALA A 168 -28.22 -30.60 -18.20
C ALA A 168 -28.07 -31.21 -19.59
N GLY A 169 -28.16 -30.38 -20.63
CA GLY A 169 -27.78 -30.78 -21.97
C GLY A 169 -26.32 -31.27 -21.94
N PRO A 170 -25.94 -32.24 -22.78
CA PRO A 170 -24.57 -32.74 -22.80
C PRO A 170 -23.62 -31.54 -23.02
N PHE A 171 -22.72 -31.33 -22.06
CA PHE A 171 -21.48 -30.60 -22.31
C PHE A 171 -20.82 -31.29 -23.50
N THR A 172 -20.87 -30.65 -24.67
CA THR A 172 -19.92 -30.94 -25.72
C THR A 172 -18.54 -30.65 -25.14
N ALA A 173 -17.77 -31.71 -24.91
CA ALA A 173 -16.35 -31.60 -24.68
C ALA A 173 -15.77 -30.63 -25.72
N ALA A 174 -15.02 -29.63 -25.25
CA ALA A 174 -14.21 -28.80 -26.11
C ALA A 174 -13.43 -29.73 -27.05
N ARG A 175 -13.57 -29.49 -28.36
CA ARG A 175 -12.71 -30.13 -29.36
C ARG A 175 -11.26 -29.78 -29.02
N PRO A 176 -10.31 -30.72 -29.16
CA PRO A 176 -8.91 -30.39 -28.99
C PRO A 176 -8.47 -29.46 -30.12
N ASP A 177 -7.78 -28.38 -29.75
CA ASP A 177 -7.00 -27.46 -30.57
C ASP A 177 -7.69 -26.88 -31.82
N GLU A 178 -8.48 -25.82 -31.66
CA GLU A 178 -8.58 -24.77 -32.67
C GLU A 178 -7.63 -23.62 -32.29
N PRO A 179 -6.79 -23.13 -33.21
CA PRO A 179 -5.79 -22.09 -32.90
C PRO A 179 -6.49 -20.79 -32.46
N ASP A 180 -5.95 -20.11 -31.45
CA ASP A 180 -6.36 -18.76 -31.04
C ASP A 180 -6.46 -17.84 -32.26
N VAL A 181 -7.68 -17.59 -32.75
CA VAL A 181 -7.92 -16.63 -33.83
C VAL A 181 -7.99 -15.25 -33.20
N HIS A 182 -6.86 -14.56 -33.15
CA HIS A 182 -6.85 -13.13 -32.85
C HIS A 182 -7.68 -12.38 -33.93
N PRO A 183 -8.56 -11.43 -33.56
CA PRO A 183 -9.34 -10.65 -34.52
C PRO A 183 -8.40 -9.90 -35.49
N SER A 184 -8.83 -9.77 -36.75
CA SER A 184 -8.02 -9.15 -37.81
C SER A 184 -7.83 -7.64 -37.57
N ASP A 185 -6.85 -7.02 -38.23
CA ASP A 185 -6.59 -5.57 -38.09
C ASP A 185 -7.82 -4.70 -38.43
N GLU A 186 -8.68 -5.17 -39.33
CA GLU A 186 -9.93 -4.53 -39.73
C GLU A 186 -11.02 -4.63 -38.63
N ASP A 187 -10.99 -5.70 -37.83
CA ASP A 187 -11.92 -5.93 -36.72
C ASP A 187 -11.67 -5.00 -35.53
N VAL A 188 -10.41 -4.73 -35.18
CA VAL A 188 -10.06 -3.83 -34.05
C VAL A 188 -10.52 -2.40 -34.31
N ALA A 189 -10.31 -1.89 -35.52
CA ALA A 189 -10.77 -0.56 -35.92
C ALA A 189 -12.30 -0.47 -35.85
N GLY A 190 -13.00 -1.50 -36.34
CA GLY A 190 -14.46 -1.58 -36.24
C GLY A 190 -14.97 -1.63 -34.79
N ILE A 191 -14.27 -2.31 -33.89
CA ILE A 191 -14.62 -2.37 -32.46
C ILE A 191 -14.49 -1.00 -31.81
N VAL A 192 -13.34 -0.32 -31.97
CA VAL A 192 -13.12 1.02 -31.40
C VAL A 192 -14.15 2.02 -31.92
N LEU A 193 -14.39 2.06 -33.23
CA LEU A 193 -15.37 2.97 -33.84
C LEU A 193 -16.79 2.71 -33.35
N ARG A 194 -17.21 1.45 -33.22
CA ARG A 194 -18.54 1.12 -32.65
C ARG A 194 -18.65 1.52 -31.19
N SER A 195 -17.61 1.29 -30.39
CA SER A 195 -17.59 1.68 -28.97
C SER A 195 -17.68 3.21 -28.81
N VAL A 196 -16.96 3.98 -29.62
CA VAL A 196 -17.02 5.46 -29.58
C VAL A 196 -18.34 5.99 -30.13
N ALA A 197 -18.86 5.44 -31.22
CA ALA A 197 -20.18 5.79 -31.77
C ALA A 197 -21.29 5.57 -30.73
N GLN A 198 -21.28 4.42 -30.05
CA GLN A 198 -22.24 4.13 -28.98
C GLN A 198 -22.11 5.10 -27.80
N ALA A 199 -20.89 5.54 -27.47
CA ALA A 199 -20.65 6.45 -26.35
C ALA A 199 -20.93 7.92 -26.65
N THR A 200 -20.91 8.31 -27.92
CA THR A 200 -21.16 9.68 -28.41
C THR A 200 -22.53 9.84 -29.05
N GLU A 201 -23.30 8.75 -29.15
CA GLU A 201 -24.58 8.67 -29.87
C GLU A 201 -24.50 9.08 -31.36
N PHE A 202 -23.30 9.07 -31.94
CA PHE A 202 -23.09 9.32 -33.37
C PHE A 202 -23.31 8.06 -34.20
N GLU A 203 -23.77 8.24 -35.45
CA GLU A 203 -23.73 7.18 -36.46
C GLU A 203 -22.26 6.81 -36.76
N PRO A 204 -21.88 5.52 -36.85
CA PRO A 204 -20.50 5.11 -37.11
C PRO A 204 -19.90 5.73 -38.39
N ALA A 205 -20.73 6.07 -39.36
CA ALA A 205 -20.32 6.72 -40.61
C ALA A 205 -19.96 8.21 -40.45
N ALA A 206 -20.29 8.84 -39.31
CA ALA A 206 -19.98 10.24 -39.01
C ALA A 206 -18.63 10.41 -38.29
N LEU A 207 -18.02 9.31 -37.83
CA LEU A 207 -16.71 9.31 -37.16
C LEU A 207 -15.58 9.18 -38.17
N THR A 208 -14.55 10.02 -38.02
CA THR A 208 -13.34 10.01 -38.86
C THR A 208 -12.10 9.72 -38.02
N PRO A 209 -11.08 9.01 -38.55
CA PRO A 209 -9.90 8.62 -37.77
C PRO A 209 -9.09 9.78 -37.17
N ASP A 210 -9.22 10.97 -37.75
CA ASP A 210 -8.52 12.21 -37.40
C ASP A 210 -9.20 13.01 -36.28
N GLN A 211 -10.46 12.71 -35.93
CA GLN A 211 -11.15 13.33 -34.80
C GLN A 211 -10.51 12.96 -33.47
N ARG A 212 -10.28 13.99 -32.64
CA ARG A 212 -9.75 13.87 -31.29
C ARG A 212 -10.86 13.66 -30.28
N LEU A 213 -10.63 12.73 -29.35
CA LEU A 213 -11.67 12.30 -28.41
C LEU A 213 -12.14 13.43 -27.47
N LEU A 214 -11.26 14.33 -27.03
CA LEU A 214 -11.60 15.40 -26.09
C LEU A 214 -11.91 16.73 -26.78
N SER A 215 -11.07 17.18 -27.71
CA SER A 215 -11.26 18.46 -28.40
C SER A 215 -12.37 18.45 -29.45
N ASP A 216 -12.55 17.35 -30.20
CA ASP A 216 -13.55 17.27 -31.29
C ASP A 216 -14.81 16.51 -30.88
N LEU A 217 -14.68 15.43 -30.10
CA LEU A 217 -15.82 14.60 -29.66
C LEU A 217 -16.31 14.92 -28.24
N HIS A 218 -15.70 15.90 -27.57
CA HIS A 218 -16.08 16.40 -26.25
C HIS A 218 -16.20 15.33 -25.15
N LEU A 219 -15.44 14.24 -25.27
CA LEU A 219 -15.37 13.21 -24.24
C LEU A 219 -14.46 13.66 -23.10
N SER A 220 -14.86 13.36 -21.86
CA SER A 220 -13.98 13.55 -20.71
C SER A 220 -12.84 12.52 -20.73
N SER A 221 -11.67 12.89 -20.19
CA SER A 221 -10.50 12.00 -20.07
C SER A 221 -10.82 10.66 -19.39
N LEU A 222 -11.80 10.67 -18.46
CA LEU A 222 -12.30 9.48 -17.78
C LEU A 222 -13.08 8.56 -18.73
N LYS A 223 -13.99 9.14 -19.52
CA LYS A 223 -14.78 8.40 -20.51
C LYS A 223 -13.89 7.80 -21.60
N VAL A 224 -12.86 8.53 -22.03
CA VAL A 224 -11.85 8.04 -22.96
C VAL A 224 -11.14 6.81 -22.41
N THR A 225 -10.65 6.87 -21.17
CA THR A 225 -9.93 5.75 -20.55
C THR A 225 -10.80 4.50 -20.44
N GLN A 226 -12.07 4.65 -20.04
CA GLN A 226 -13.04 3.56 -19.96
C GLN A 226 -13.27 2.93 -21.35
N LEU A 227 -13.51 3.75 -22.37
CA LEU A 227 -13.79 3.29 -23.73
C LEU A 227 -12.63 2.51 -24.32
N VAL A 228 -11.40 2.95 -24.09
CA VAL A 228 -10.21 2.25 -24.59
C VAL A 228 -10.05 0.89 -23.90
N ALA A 229 -10.29 0.81 -22.58
CA ALA A 229 -10.24 -0.46 -21.86
C ALA A 229 -11.35 -1.43 -22.31
N GLU A 230 -12.56 -0.93 -22.55
CA GLU A 230 -13.68 -1.73 -23.07
C GLU A 230 -13.42 -2.21 -24.50
N ALA A 231 -12.92 -1.33 -25.38
CA ALA A 231 -12.56 -1.68 -26.75
C ALA A 231 -11.42 -2.70 -26.81
N ALA A 232 -10.40 -2.57 -25.95
CA ALA A 232 -9.32 -3.56 -25.84
C ALA A 232 -9.86 -4.94 -25.45
N ARG A 233 -10.71 -5.03 -24.41
CA ARG A 233 -11.34 -6.30 -24.01
C ARG A 233 -12.21 -6.89 -25.12
N ALA A 234 -13.02 -6.08 -25.79
CA ALA A 234 -13.85 -6.52 -26.90
C ALA A 234 -13.02 -7.02 -28.11
N ALA A 235 -11.80 -6.49 -28.27
CA ALA A 235 -10.83 -6.95 -29.26
C ALA A 235 -9.98 -8.16 -28.81
N GLY A 236 -10.29 -8.77 -27.65
CA GLY A 236 -9.49 -9.88 -27.11
C GLY A 236 -8.06 -9.45 -26.76
N ARG A 237 -7.85 -8.17 -26.43
CA ARG A 237 -6.57 -7.58 -26.02
C ARG A 237 -6.59 -7.20 -24.55
N GLU A 238 -5.41 -7.18 -23.96
CA GLU A 238 -5.24 -6.69 -22.59
C GLU A 238 -5.51 -5.18 -22.52
N PRO A 239 -6.14 -4.66 -21.46
CA PRO A 239 -6.29 -3.22 -21.27
C PRO A 239 -4.93 -2.55 -21.00
N PRO A 240 -4.75 -1.27 -21.37
CA PRO A 240 -3.47 -0.58 -21.26
C PRO A 240 -3.00 -0.43 -19.80
N ALA A 241 -1.73 -0.75 -19.55
CA ALA A 241 -1.09 -0.75 -18.23
C ALA A 241 -0.60 0.63 -17.74
N ALA A 242 -0.69 1.70 -18.55
CA ALA A 242 -0.38 3.09 -18.18
C ALA A 242 -1.67 3.95 -18.21
N PRO A 243 -1.86 4.95 -17.33
CA PRO A 243 -2.96 5.88 -17.46
C PRO A 243 -2.73 6.59 -18.78
N LEU A 244 -3.72 6.52 -19.67
CA LEU A 244 -3.60 7.11 -20.98
C LEU A 244 -3.44 8.63 -20.81
N THR A 245 -2.22 9.13 -20.95
CA THR A 245 -1.90 10.55 -21.21
C THR A 245 -2.33 10.95 -22.63
N MET A 246 -3.44 10.37 -23.08
CA MET A 246 -4.00 10.39 -24.43
C MET A 246 -5.46 10.87 -24.40
N ALA A 247 -5.81 11.67 -23.39
CA ALA A 247 -7.15 12.24 -23.27
C ALA A 247 -7.60 12.94 -24.56
N ASP A 248 -6.67 13.59 -25.28
CA ASP A 248 -6.93 14.27 -26.54
C ASP A 248 -6.37 13.53 -27.78
N ALA A 249 -6.18 12.22 -27.70
CA ALA A 249 -5.73 11.41 -28.82
C ALA A 249 -6.78 11.32 -29.94
N SER A 250 -6.31 11.13 -31.17
CA SER A 250 -7.20 10.85 -32.30
C SER A 250 -7.72 9.42 -32.26
N LEU A 251 -8.85 9.18 -32.91
CA LEU A 251 -9.40 7.82 -33.08
C LEU A 251 -8.37 6.86 -33.72
N ALA A 252 -7.56 7.34 -34.66
CA ALA A 252 -6.48 6.56 -35.26
C ALA A 252 -5.41 6.14 -34.23
N GLU A 253 -4.98 7.07 -33.38
CA GLU A 253 -3.98 6.79 -32.33
C GLU A 253 -4.50 5.75 -31.33
N ILE A 254 -5.79 5.80 -30.98
CA ILE A 254 -6.41 4.81 -30.09
C ILE A 254 -6.49 3.42 -30.72
N ILE A 255 -6.85 3.34 -32.01
CA ILE A 255 -6.87 2.07 -32.74
C ILE A 255 -5.48 1.44 -32.73
N GLU A 256 -4.43 2.22 -32.99
CA GLU A 256 -3.04 1.73 -32.95
C GLU A 256 -2.62 1.28 -31.55
N VAL A 257 -2.99 2.02 -30.51
CA VAL A 257 -2.74 1.60 -29.13
C VAL A 257 -3.39 0.26 -28.84
N VAL A 258 -4.68 0.09 -29.16
CA VAL A 258 -5.40 -1.17 -28.90
C VAL A 258 -4.80 -2.32 -29.72
N ARG A 259 -4.38 -2.08 -30.96
CA ARG A 259 -3.68 -3.08 -31.81
C ARG A 259 -2.36 -3.54 -31.20
N ALA A 260 -1.60 -2.61 -30.62
CA ALA A 260 -0.29 -2.88 -30.02
C ALA A 260 -0.38 -3.60 -28.67
N LEU A 261 -1.57 -3.72 -28.06
CA LEU A 261 -1.75 -4.39 -26.79
C LEU A 261 -1.56 -5.92 -26.94
N PRO A 262 -1.00 -6.59 -25.92
CA PRO A 262 -0.87 -8.04 -25.91
C PRO A 262 -2.24 -8.72 -26.08
N GLY A 263 -2.27 -9.90 -26.69
CA GLY A 263 -3.47 -10.75 -26.69
C GLY A 263 -3.84 -11.11 -25.25
N ALA A 264 -5.14 -11.07 -24.93
CA ALA A 264 -5.63 -11.50 -23.63
C ALA A 264 -5.31 -13.00 -23.48
N GLY A 265 -4.30 -13.34 -22.69
CA GLY A 265 -3.99 -14.73 -22.37
C GLY A 265 -5.19 -15.38 -21.66
N SER A 266 -5.44 -16.66 -21.93
CA SER A 266 -6.49 -17.48 -21.28
C SER A 266 -6.27 -17.73 -19.77
N GLY A 267 -5.40 -16.94 -19.13
CA GLY A 267 -4.91 -17.14 -17.76
C GLY A 267 -5.71 -16.48 -16.66
N ASP A 268 -6.64 -15.57 -16.94
CA ASP A 268 -7.30 -14.72 -15.92
C ASP A 268 -8.74 -15.15 -15.60
N GLY A 269 -8.98 -16.46 -15.57
CA GLY A 269 -10.18 -17.00 -14.93
C GLY A 269 -10.20 -16.67 -13.42
N PRO A 270 -11.36 -16.81 -12.75
CA PRO A 270 -11.44 -16.72 -11.29
C PRO A 270 -10.54 -17.72 -10.54
N ASP A 271 -9.77 -18.58 -11.21
CA ASP A 271 -8.81 -19.53 -10.61
C ASP A 271 -7.33 -19.15 -10.87
N ALA A 272 -7.07 -18.00 -11.51
CA ALA A 272 -5.73 -17.48 -11.75
C ALA A 272 -4.98 -17.16 -10.45
N ILE A 273 -3.65 -17.33 -10.47
CA ILE A 273 -2.76 -16.92 -9.37
C ILE A 273 -2.85 -15.41 -9.19
N ALA A 274 -3.28 -14.96 -8.01
CA ALA A 274 -3.45 -13.55 -7.73
C ALA A 274 -2.10 -12.92 -7.34
N PRO A 275 -1.49 -12.03 -8.16
CA PRO A 275 -0.22 -11.43 -7.83
C PRO A 275 -0.33 -10.54 -6.58
N GLY A 276 0.66 -10.65 -5.70
CA GLY A 276 0.78 -9.83 -4.49
C GLY A 276 1.22 -8.39 -4.76
N VAL A 277 1.71 -7.74 -3.70
CA VAL A 277 2.42 -6.45 -3.80
C VAL A 277 3.84 -6.66 -4.34
N ALA A 278 4.57 -7.60 -3.75
CA ALA A 278 5.93 -7.97 -4.11
C ALA A 278 6.20 -9.42 -3.68
N PRO A 279 7.17 -10.13 -4.30
CA PRO A 279 7.61 -11.42 -3.80
C PRO A 279 8.29 -11.25 -2.43
N TRP A 280 8.12 -12.24 -1.55
CA TRP A 280 8.70 -12.23 -0.21
C TRP A 280 9.22 -13.64 0.13
N ILE A 281 10.24 -13.70 0.98
CA ILE A 281 10.72 -14.92 1.63
C ILE A 281 10.77 -14.62 3.12
N ARG A 282 10.09 -15.42 3.94
CA ARG A 282 10.05 -15.24 5.40
C ARG A 282 10.43 -16.52 6.13
N CYS A 283 10.86 -16.34 7.38
CA CYS A 283 11.11 -17.41 8.32
C CYS A 283 9.85 -17.64 9.14
N PHE A 284 9.47 -18.89 9.36
CA PHE A 284 8.31 -19.28 10.15
C PHE A 284 8.71 -20.25 11.25
N THR A 285 8.04 -20.13 12.38
CA THR A 285 8.05 -21.11 13.46
C THR A 285 6.66 -21.69 13.64
N GLU A 286 6.57 -22.74 14.46
CA GLU A 286 5.31 -23.29 14.93
C GLU A 286 4.91 -22.63 16.26
N GLU A 287 3.66 -22.14 16.33
CA GLU A 287 2.99 -21.71 17.56
C GLU A 287 1.80 -22.63 17.82
N LEU A 288 1.54 -22.96 19.09
CA LEU A 288 0.41 -23.82 19.47
C LEU A 288 -0.78 -22.95 19.88
N ARG A 289 -1.89 -23.06 19.14
CA ARG A 289 -3.13 -22.36 19.47
C ARG A 289 -4.11 -23.30 20.18
N PRO A 290 -4.64 -22.94 21.36
CA PRO A 290 -5.58 -23.79 22.09
C PRO A 290 -6.80 -24.14 21.25
N VAL A 291 -7.24 -25.40 21.32
CA VAL A 291 -8.43 -25.89 20.64
C VAL A 291 -9.35 -26.55 21.66
N ALA A 292 -10.62 -26.13 21.66
CA ALA A 292 -11.63 -26.79 22.46
C ALA A 292 -11.84 -28.25 21.98
N PRO A 293 -12.09 -29.21 22.89
CA PRO A 293 -12.43 -30.55 22.48
C PRO A 293 -13.67 -30.52 21.59
N PRO A 294 -13.65 -31.22 20.44
CA PRO A 294 -14.83 -31.29 19.59
C PRO A 294 -16.00 -31.88 20.38
N ALA A 295 -17.22 -31.43 20.07
CA ALA A 295 -18.41 -32.07 20.62
C ALA A 295 -18.39 -33.55 20.22
N PRO A 296 -18.58 -34.50 21.16
CA PRO A 296 -18.43 -35.92 20.86
C PRO A 296 -19.52 -36.38 19.89
N ASP A 297 -19.16 -36.69 18.64
CA ASP A 297 -20.01 -37.43 17.72
C ASP A 297 -19.82 -38.94 17.97
N PRO A 298 -20.86 -39.69 18.42
CA PRO A 298 -20.77 -41.13 18.60
C PRO A 298 -20.41 -41.91 17.33
N ALA A 299 -20.66 -41.34 16.13
CA ALA A 299 -20.37 -41.96 14.84
C ALA A 299 -18.90 -41.83 14.41
N ASP A 300 -18.11 -40.98 15.09
CA ASP A 300 -16.75 -40.63 14.68
C ASP A 300 -15.65 -41.26 15.55
N ARG A 301 -16.03 -42.19 16.43
CA ARG A 301 -15.09 -42.97 17.24
C ARG A 301 -14.38 -44.05 16.38
N PRO A 302 -13.06 -44.24 16.52
CA PRO A 302 -12.34 -45.27 15.78
C PRO A 302 -12.81 -46.66 16.17
N GLY A 303 -13.22 -47.46 15.18
CA GLY A 303 -13.74 -48.82 15.41
C GLY A 303 -12.67 -49.91 15.43
N ARG A 304 -11.48 -49.67 14.86
CA ARG A 304 -10.34 -50.59 14.89
C ARG A 304 -9.07 -49.87 15.33
N VAL A 305 -8.52 -50.31 16.47
CA VAL A 305 -7.25 -49.80 17.02
C VAL A 305 -6.13 -50.79 16.69
N THR A 306 -5.15 -50.34 15.91
CA THR A 306 -3.94 -51.10 15.59
C THR A 306 -2.76 -50.43 16.31
N VAL A 307 -1.99 -51.17 17.11
CA VAL A 307 -0.81 -50.61 17.81
C VAL A 307 0.46 -51.14 17.15
N ALA A 308 1.24 -50.27 16.52
CA ALA A 308 2.57 -50.59 16.00
C ALA A 308 3.64 -50.10 17.00
N ALA A 309 3.92 -50.93 18.02
CA ALA A 309 4.94 -50.64 19.02
C ALA A 309 6.01 -51.75 19.09
N PRO A 310 7.26 -51.43 19.46
CA PRO A 310 8.27 -52.43 19.77
C PRO A 310 7.76 -53.42 20.84
N ARG A 311 8.10 -54.71 20.72
CA ARG A 311 7.67 -55.76 21.66
C ARG A 311 7.97 -55.37 23.10
N GLY A 312 6.93 -55.22 23.94
CA GLY A 312 7.05 -54.93 25.37
C GLY A 312 6.46 -53.60 25.83
N VAL A 313 6.12 -52.69 24.90
CA VAL A 313 5.39 -51.45 25.21
C VAL A 313 3.90 -51.71 24.98
N ALA A 314 3.20 -52.23 25.98
CA ALA A 314 1.74 -52.32 25.95
C ALA A 314 1.17 -51.01 26.51
N PRO A 315 0.53 -50.14 25.72
CA PRO A 315 -0.19 -49.02 26.30
C PRO A 315 -1.51 -49.60 26.81
N VAL A 316 -1.55 -49.91 28.10
CA VAL A 316 -2.77 -50.31 28.83
C VAL A 316 -3.88 -49.24 28.68
N ALA A 317 -3.50 -48.01 28.27
CA ALA A 317 -4.35 -46.84 28.08
C ALA A 317 -5.23 -46.83 26.80
N PHE A 318 -5.01 -47.68 25.79
CA PHE A 318 -5.83 -47.69 24.56
C PHE A 318 -7.03 -48.65 24.61
N ARG A 319 -7.53 -49.02 25.80
CA ARG A 319 -8.76 -49.82 25.89
C ARG A 319 -9.97 -48.92 25.62
N PRO A 320 -10.69 -49.07 24.47
CA PRO A 320 -11.99 -48.42 24.34
C PRO A 320 -12.88 -48.91 25.48
N ALA A 321 -13.66 -47.99 26.07
CA ALA A 321 -14.76 -48.36 26.94
C ALA A 321 -15.65 -49.35 26.17
N ALA A 322 -16.01 -50.46 26.81
CA ALA A 322 -16.64 -51.61 26.21
C ALA A 322 -18.09 -51.30 25.77
N ASP A 323 -18.26 -50.61 24.65
CA ASP A 323 -19.51 -50.48 23.90
C ASP A 323 -19.25 -50.72 22.41
N GLU A 324 -20.21 -51.35 21.72
CA GLU A 324 -20.08 -51.82 20.33
C GLU A 324 -19.60 -50.70 19.36
N PRO A 325 -18.63 -50.99 18.48
CA PRO A 325 -18.03 -49.99 17.59
C PRO A 325 -18.98 -49.54 16.47
N THR A 326 -19.09 -48.23 16.27
CA THR A 326 -19.98 -47.59 15.28
C THR A 326 -19.26 -46.99 14.06
N GLY A 327 -17.92 -47.01 13.98
CA GLY A 327 -17.13 -46.36 12.91
C GLY A 327 -16.03 -47.21 12.24
N GLN A 328 -15.58 -46.82 11.04
CA GLN A 328 -14.54 -47.51 10.24
C GLN A 328 -13.13 -46.84 10.29
N ALA A 329 -12.84 -45.94 11.25
CA ALA A 329 -11.53 -45.30 11.32
C ALA A 329 -10.46 -46.22 11.96
N GLU A 330 -9.27 -46.26 11.36
CA GLU A 330 -8.10 -47.00 11.85
C GLU A 330 -7.20 -46.08 12.68
N LEU A 331 -6.97 -46.42 13.96
CA LEU A 331 -6.05 -45.71 14.84
C LEU A 331 -4.72 -46.45 14.90
N LEU A 332 -3.61 -45.74 14.62
CA LEU A 332 -2.25 -46.25 14.66
C LEU A 332 -1.36 -45.42 15.59
N TYR A 333 -0.79 -46.06 16.61
CA TYR A 333 0.26 -45.47 17.44
C TYR A 333 1.65 -45.83 16.89
N VAL A 334 2.44 -44.80 16.55
CA VAL A 334 3.79 -44.88 15.96
C VAL A 334 4.77 -44.00 16.76
N PRO A 335 5.31 -44.50 17.87
CA PRO A 335 6.26 -43.75 18.69
C PRO A 335 7.62 -43.54 17.99
N ASP A 336 8.00 -44.49 17.11
CA ASP A 336 9.18 -44.42 16.27
C ASP A 336 8.88 -44.99 14.88
N ALA A 337 8.82 -44.11 13.89
CA ALA A 337 8.51 -44.44 12.50
C ALA A 337 9.71 -45.02 11.72
N GLU A 338 10.92 -45.03 12.29
CA GLU A 338 12.11 -45.61 11.66
C GLU A 338 12.33 -47.08 12.06
N SER A 339 11.76 -47.48 13.19
CA SER A 339 11.74 -48.89 13.63
C SER A 339 11.11 -49.79 12.56
N PRO A 340 11.59 -51.02 12.35
CA PRO A 340 10.99 -51.98 11.41
C PRO A 340 9.50 -52.18 11.61
N GLU A 341 9.06 -52.33 12.85
CA GLU A 341 7.65 -52.50 13.20
C GLU A 341 6.84 -51.22 12.97
N GLY A 342 7.39 -50.05 13.34
CA GLY A 342 6.72 -48.76 13.17
C GLY A 342 6.54 -48.37 11.71
N LEU A 343 7.57 -48.55 10.88
CA LEU A 343 7.51 -48.26 9.45
C LEU A 343 6.54 -49.19 8.71
N ALA A 344 6.63 -50.50 8.96
CA ALA A 344 5.71 -51.47 8.37
C ALA A 344 4.26 -51.20 8.80
N GLY A 345 4.06 -50.84 10.08
CA GLY A 345 2.76 -50.44 10.61
C GLY A 345 2.20 -49.18 9.95
N LEU A 346 3.02 -48.13 9.80
CA LEU A 346 2.62 -46.86 9.16
C LEU A 346 2.17 -47.08 7.72
N LEU A 347 2.98 -47.78 6.91
CA LEU A 347 2.66 -48.06 5.51
C LEU A 347 1.43 -48.97 5.39
N GLY A 348 1.31 -49.99 6.26
CA GLY A 348 0.17 -50.90 6.29
C GLY A 348 -1.14 -50.20 6.62
N ALA A 349 -1.17 -49.36 7.66
CA ALA A 349 -2.36 -48.62 8.07
C ALA A 349 -2.79 -47.59 7.02
N ALA A 350 -1.85 -46.87 6.42
CA ALA A 350 -2.16 -45.94 5.34
C ALA A 350 -2.78 -46.65 4.12
N ARG A 351 -2.21 -47.80 3.69
CA ARG A 351 -2.78 -48.62 2.60
C ARG A 351 -4.17 -49.18 2.97
N SER A 352 -4.34 -49.64 4.20
CA SER A 352 -5.62 -50.12 4.74
C SER A 352 -6.69 -49.02 4.75
N ALA A 353 -6.36 -47.83 5.23
CA ALA A 353 -7.27 -46.69 5.28
C ALA A 353 -7.69 -46.19 3.88
N ILE A 354 -6.76 -46.19 2.92
CA ILE A 354 -7.05 -45.91 1.50
C ILE A 354 -8.05 -46.92 0.93
N ALA A 355 -7.88 -48.22 1.25
CA ALA A 355 -8.74 -49.28 0.72
C ALA A 355 -10.09 -49.43 1.45
N GLY A 356 -10.14 -49.13 2.75
CA GLY A 356 -11.14 -49.68 3.67
C GLY A 356 -12.12 -48.71 4.34
N GLY A 357 -12.06 -47.40 4.08
CA GLY A 357 -13.03 -46.47 4.68
C GLY A 357 -12.65 -44.99 4.75
N GLY A 358 -11.48 -44.59 4.25
CA GLY A 358 -11.14 -43.17 4.06
C GLY A 358 -10.92 -42.38 5.35
N ARG A 359 -10.57 -43.02 6.47
CA ARG A 359 -10.24 -42.35 7.75
C ARG A 359 -9.03 -43.00 8.43
N LEU A 360 -8.07 -42.19 8.88
CA LEU A 360 -6.82 -42.62 9.52
C LEU A 360 -6.49 -41.69 10.71
N VAL A 361 -6.19 -42.28 11.87
CA VAL A 361 -5.70 -41.54 13.05
C VAL A 361 -4.27 -41.98 13.33
N LEU A 362 -3.32 -41.06 13.28
CA LEU A 362 -1.91 -41.29 13.57
C LEU A 362 -1.56 -40.68 14.92
N VAL A 363 -0.96 -41.46 15.82
CA VAL A 363 -0.51 -40.98 17.14
C VAL A 363 1.01 -41.10 17.20
N THR A 364 1.70 -39.99 17.51
CA THR A 364 3.16 -39.92 17.59
C THR A 364 3.61 -38.96 18.70
N HIS A 365 4.90 -38.86 18.99
CA HIS A 365 5.43 -37.96 20.03
C HIS A 365 5.98 -36.63 19.51
N GLY A 366 6.17 -36.49 18.20
CA GLY A 366 6.79 -35.31 17.61
C GLY A 366 6.23 -34.98 16.23
N SER A 367 6.81 -33.97 15.58
CA SER A 367 6.38 -33.52 14.25
C SER A 367 6.83 -34.42 13.10
N GLY A 368 7.41 -35.59 13.38
CA GLY A 368 8.07 -36.42 12.37
C GLY A 368 7.14 -36.91 11.24
N LEU A 369 5.84 -37.00 11.51
CA LEU A 369 4.83 -37.50 10.57
C LEU A 369 4.02 -36.41 9.85
N SER A 370 4.22 -35.13 10.18
CA SER A 370 3.38 -34.03 9.66
C SER A 370 3.39 -33.97 8.12
N GLY A 371 4.58 -33.95 7.51
CA GLY A 371 4.71 -33.94 6.06
C GLY A 371 4.28 -35.26 5.40
N PHE A 372 4.43 -36.40 6.07
CA PHE A 372 3.95 -37.69 5.57
C PHE A 372 2.42 -37.68 5.46
N ALA A 373 1.73 -37.27 6.52
CA ALA A 373 0.27 -37.12 6.54
C ALA A 373 -0.21 -36.10 5.49
N GLY A 374 0.49 -34.96 5.36
CA GLY A 374 0.24 -33.96 4.32
C GLY A 374 0.35 -34.52 2.90
N SER A 375 1.44 -35.24 2.62
CA SER A 375 1.69 -35.83 1.30
C SER A 375 0.64 -36.90 0.96
N LEU A 376 0.31 -37.76 1.93
CA LEU A 376 -0.70 -38.81 1.77
C LEU A 376 -2.08 -38.22 1.49
N HIS A 377 -2.46 -37.16 2.22
CA HIS A 377 -3.74 -36.48 2.01
C HIS A 377 -3.82 -35.79 0.65
N GLN A 378 -2.73 -35.15 0.18
CA GLN A 378 -2.69 -34.55 -1.15
C GLN A 378 -2.82 -35.60 -2.28
N GLU A 379 -2.25 -36.79 -2.12
CA GLU A 379 -2.41 -37.89 -3.08
C GLU A 379 -3.79 -38.55 -3.02
N HIS A 380 -4.42 -38.56 -1.83
CA HIS A 380 -5.74 -39.13 -1.59
C HIS A 380 -6.67 -38.12 -0.89
N PRO A 381 -7.18 -37.08 -1.58
CA PRO A 381 -7.92 -35.97 -0.96
C PRO A 381 -9.24 -36.35 -0.27
N ARG A 382 -9.72 -37.60 -0.44
CA ARG A 382 -10.91 -38.12 0.26
C ARG A 382 -10.56 -38.77 1.61
N LEU A 383 -9.29 -39.06 1.85
CA LEU A 383 -8.82 -39.66 3.09
C LEU A 383 -8.80 -38.60 4.18
N GLY A 384 -9.63 -38.79 5.20
CA GLY A 384 -9.58 -38.05 6.45
C GLY A 384 -8.40 -38.50 7.29
N ILE A 385 -7.54 -37.58 7.72
CA ILE A 385 -6.37 -37.89 8.54
C ILE A 385 -6.34 -37.00 9.76
N THR A 386 -6.26 -37.60 10.95
CA THR A 386 -5.97 -36.87 12.19
C THR A 386 -4.62 -37.30 12.73
N LEU A 387 -3.66 -36.37 12.78
CA LEU A 387 -2.35 -36.57 13.39
C LEU A 387 -2.33 -35.98 14.81
N LEU A 388 -2.17 -36.84 15.81
CA LEU A 388 -2.05 -36.49 17.21
C LEU A 388 -0.58 -36.58 17.66
N ARG A 389 0.01 -35.44 18.00
CA ARG A 389 1.30 -35.37 18.69
C ARG A 389 1.02 -35.38 20.20
N VAL A 390 1.51 -36.39 20.89
CA VAL A 390 1.21 -36.61 22.30
C VAL A 390 2.48 -36.74 23.14
N PRO A 391 2.52 -36.19 24.35
CA PRO A 391 3.63 -36.43 25.26
C PRO A 391 3.73 -37.94 25.54
N PRO A 392 4.93 -38.51 25.72
CA PRO A 392 5.13 -39.91 26.07
C PRO A 392 4.79 -40.17 27.56
N THR A 393 3.66 -39.66 28.03
CA THR A 393 3.15 -39.78 29.41
C THR A 393 1.83 -40.54 29.41
N GLU A 394 1.49 -41.18 30.53
CA GLU A 394 0.22 -41.91 30.68
C GLU A 394 -0.99 -40.98 30.49
N ALA A 395 -0.92 -39.75 31.03
CA ALA A 395 -1.95 -38.73 30.86
C ALA A 395 -2.12 -38.30 29.38
N GLY A 396 -1.02 -38.06 28.66
CA GLY A 396 -1.05 -37.70 27.24
C GLY A 396 -1.65 -38.82 26.37
N LEU A 397 -1.30 -40.07 26.65
CA LEU A 397 -1.85 -41.23 25.94
C LEU A 397 -3.34 -41.47 26.26
N ALA A 398 -3.77 -41.23 27.50
CA ALA A 398 -5.19 -41.33 27.88
C ALA A 398 -6.06 -40.28 27.17
N ALA A 399 -5.52 -39.08 26.95
CA ALA A 399 -6.21 -37.98 26.27
C ALA A 399 -6.46 -38.23 24.78
N VAL A 400 -5.74 -39.15 24.12
CA VAL A 400 -5.91 -39.50 22.70
C VAL A 400 -7.38 -39.77 22.36
N SER A 401 -8.07 -40.52 23.23
CA SER A 401 -9.47 -40.92 23.00
C SER A 401 -10.44 -39.74 22.83
N ALA A 402 -10.13 -38.58 23.43
CA ALA A 402 -10.96 -37.38 23.32
C ALA A 402 -10.81 -36.64 21.98
N PHE A 403 -9.72 -36.90 21.24
CA PHE A 403 -9.37 -36.16 20.03
C PHE A 403 -9.16 -37.06 18.79
N ALA A 404 -9.35 -38.37 18.92
CA ALA A 404 -9.11 -39.37 17.87
C ALA A 404 -10.22 -39.48 16.80
N GLY A 405 -10.94 -38.39 16.51
CA GLY A 405 -11.91 -38.31 15.40
C GLY A 405 -11.22 -37.92 14.09
N ALA A 406 -11.70 -38.42 12.95
CA ALA A 406 -11.14 -38.11 11.63
C ALA A 406 -12.26 -37.94 10.60
N GLU A 407 -12.38 -36.73 10.05
CA GLU A 407 -13.40 -36.39 9.08
C GLU A 407 -12.92 -36.71 7.64
N PRO A 408 -13.71 -37.40 6.80
CA PRO A 408 -13.36 -37.68 5.42
C PRO A 408 -12.98 -36.41 4.65
N GLY A 409 -11.84 -36.46 3.97
CA GLY A 409 -11.32 -35.34 3.20
C GLY A 409 -10.77 -34.17 4.02
N VAL A 410 -10.61 -34.33 5.33
CA VAL A 410 -9.97 -33.35 6.20
C VAL A 410 -8.65 -33.90 6.73
N LEU A 411 -7.57 -33.14 6.56
CA LEU A 411 -6.32 -33.34 7.30
C LEU A 411 -6.31 -32.40 8.50
N ARG A 412 -6.17 -32.97 9.70
CA ARG A 412 -6.06 -32.23 10.95
C ARG A 412 -4.82 -32.66 11.72
N GLU A 413 -4.09 -31.70 12.26
CA GLU A 413 -2.96 -31.95 13.15
C GLU A 413 -3.23 -31.31 14.50
N LEU A 414 -3.01 -32.07 15.57
CA LEU A 414 -3.32 -31.72 16.94
C LEU A 414 -2.16 -32.09 17.85
N VAL A 415 -1.91 -31.25 18.86
CA VAL A 415 -0.87 -31.42 19.87
C VAL A 415 -1.55 -31.48 21.22
N VAL A 416 -1.47 -32.64 21.86
CA VAL A 416 -1.89 -32.80 23.26
C VAL A 416 -0.78 -32.23 24.13
N LEU A 417 -1.14 -31.39 25.09
CA LEU A 417 -0.21 -30.79 26.04
C LEU A 417 -0.08 -31.67 27.29
N GLU A 418 0.91 -31.40 28.15
CA GLU A 418 1.15 -32.20 29.35
C GLU A 418 -0.03 -32.19 30.35
N ASP A 419 -0.85 -31.13 30.33
CA ASP A 419 -2.05 -30.98 31.15
C ASP A 419 -3.29 -31.68 30.57
N GLY A 420 -3.15 -32.34 29.41
CA GLY A 420 -4.23 -33.04 28.71
C GLY A 420 -5.11 -32.14 27.85
N THR A 421 -4.87 -30.82 27.81
CA THR A 421 -5.50 -29.93 26.82
C THR A 421 -4.91 -30.16 25.43
N CYS A 422 -5.54 -29.61 24.41
CA CYS A 422 -5.14 -29.81 23.02
C CYS A 422 -5.00 -28.46 22.31
N ALA A 423 -4.02 -28.38 21.43
CA ALA A 423 -3.75 -27.22 20.61
C ALA A 423 -3.52 -27.65 19.16
N GLU A 424 -3.72 -26.74 18.22
CA GLU A 424 -3.31 -26.93 16.83
C GLU A 424 -2.00 -26.19 16.55
N PRO A 425 -1.08 -26.77 15.77
CA PRO A 425 0.14 -26.10 15.38
C PRO A 425 -0.12 -25.15 14.21
N VAL A 426 0.14 -23.86 14.41
CA VAL A 426 -0.04 -22.80 13.42
C VAL A 426 1.33 -22.24 13.03
N ALA A 427 1.60 -22.17 11.72
CA ALA A 427 2.79 -21.48 11.22
C ALA A 427 2.66 -19.97 11.45
N MET A 428 3.64 -19.39 12.14
CA MET A 428 3.71 -17.98 12.50
C MET A 428 5.02 -17.38 11.99
N PRO A 429 5.00 -16.18 11.38
CA PRO A 429 6.22 -15.54 10.92
C PRO A 429 7.11 -15.20 12.11
N LEU A 430 8.40 -15.50 11.98
CA LEU A 430 9.43 -15.02 12.91
C LEU A 430 9.77 -13.57 12.54
N PRO A 431 10.05 -12.72 13.55
CA PRO A 431 10.72 -11.45 13.31
C PRO A 431 11.98 -11.66 12.48
N GLU A 432 12.27 -10.75 11.55
CA GLU A 432 13.49 -10.89 10.75
C GLU A 432 14.72 -10.84 11.68
N PRO A 433 15.66 -11.81 11.57
CA PRO A 433 16.85 -11.81 12.40
C PRO A 433 17.71 -10.58 12.09
N ASP A 434 18.16 -9.91 13.15
CA ASP A 434 18.99 -8.71 13.07
C ASP A 434 20.26 -8.95 12.25
N ALA A 435 20.59 -7.99 11.39
CA ALA A 435 21.79 -8.05 10.55
C ALA A 435 23.12 -7.88 11.32
N VAL A 436 23.07 -7.49 12.61
CA VAL A 436 24.25 -7.03 13.39
C VAL A 436 24.82 -8.12 14.33
N ALA A 437 24.25 -9.33 14.34
CA ALA A 437 24.71 -10.39 15.23
C ALA A 437 26.14 -10.86 14.90
N GLU A 438 26.98 -11.04 15.93
CA GLU A 438 28.33 -11.59 15.75
C GLU A 438 28.27 -13.06 15.28
N PRO A 439 29.11 -13.48 14.32
CA PRO A 439 29.12 -14.86 13.85
C PRO A 439 29.46 -15.86 14.97
N VAL A 440 28.72 -16.97 15.04
CA VAL A 440 28.99 -18.07 15.99
C VAL A 440 30.34 -18.74 15.70
N LEU A 441 30.77 -18.77 14.44
CA LEU A 441 32.04 -19.39 14.02
C LEU A 441 33.07 -18.32 13.65
N GLY A 442 34.35 -18.64 13.82
CA GLY A 442 35.47 -17.82 13.38
C GLY A 442 36.61 -18.64 12.74
N PRO A 443 37.77 -18.01 12.48
CA PRO A 443 38.89 -18.65 11.78
C PRO A 443 39.52 -19.86 12.49
N GLY A 444 39.30 -20.02 13.79
CA GLY A 444 39.79 -21.16 14.57
C GLY A 444 38.83 -22.36 14.60
N ASP A 445 37.66 -22.25 13.98
CA ASP A 445 36.64 -23.28 13.95
C ASP A 445 36.78 -24.18 12.71
N VAL A 446 36.22 -25.40 12.81
CA VAL A 446 36.14 -26.35 11.70
C VAL A 446 34.67 -26.72 11.48
N LEU A 447 34.16 -26.40 10.28
CA LEU A 447 32.80 -26.72 9.85
C LEU A 447 32.79 -27.99 9.00
N LEU A 448 32.23 -29.07 9.55
CA LEU A 448 32.00 -30.34 8.87
C LEU A 448 30.69 -30.30 8.08
N VAL A 449 30.75 -30.47 6.76
CA VAL A 449 29.59 -30.38 5.86
C VAL A 449 29.32 -31.72 5.18
N SER A 450 28.20 -32.35 5.52
CA SER A 450 27.72 -33.53 4.79
C SER A 450 27.03 -33.10 3.50
N GLY A 451 27.31 -33.77 2.38
CA GLY A 451 26.79 -33.34 1.07
C GLY A 451 27.42 -32.04 0.56
N GLY A 452 28.53 -31.58 1.15
CA GLY A 452 29.15 -30.29 0.86
C GLY A 452 29.88 -30.16 -0.48
N GLY A 453 29.89 -31.22 -1.30
CA GLY A 453 30.59 -31.21 -2.59
C GLY A 453 29.85 -30.50 -3.72
N LYS A 454 28.51 -30.37 -3.63
CA LYS A 454 27.64 -29.80 -4.67
C LYS A 454 26.37 -29.18 -4.07
N GLY A 455 25.63 -28.45 -4.91
CA GLY A 455 24.30 -27.94 -4.58
C GLY A 455 24.31 -27.02 -3.35
N LEU A 456 23.23 -27.07 -2.58
CA LEU A 456 23.03 -26.13 -1.46
C LEU A 456 24.05 -26.30 -0.34
N GLY A 457 24.46 -27.54 -0.02
CA GLY A 457 25.49 -27.80 0.99
C GLY A 457 26.83 -27.15 0.65
N PHE A 458 27.19 -27.15 -0.63
CA PHE A 458 28.39 -26.45 -1.11
C PHE A 458 28.26 -24.92 -1.01
N GLU A 459 27.15 -24.36 -1.50
CA GLU A 459 26.94 -22.90 -1.47
C GLU A 459 26.93 -22.35 -0.03
N ALA A 460 26.30 -23.08 0.89
CA ALA A 460 26.32 -22.80 2.32
C ALA A 460 27.75 -22.85 2.90
N ALA A 461 28.51 -23.92 2.62
CA ALA A 461 29.90 -24.05 3.07
C ALA A 461 30.76 -22.87 2.58
N ALA A 462 30.61 -22.51 1.31
CA ALA A 462 31.32 -21.38 0.72
C ALA A 462 30.92 -20.05 1.36
N ALA A 463 29.64 -19.84 1.70
CA ALA A 463 29.16 -18.65 2.37
C ALA A 463 29.73 -18.51 3.80
N PHE A 464 29.76 -19.61 4.57
CA PHE A 464 30.41 -19.63 5.89
C PHE A 464 31.91 -19.31 5.78
N ALA A 465 32.65 -19.99 4.91
CA ALA A 465 34.09 -19.73 4.75
C ALA A 465 34.38 -18.27 4.36
N ARG A 466 33.59 -17.68 3.45
CA ARG A 466 33.76 -16.27 3.06
C ARG A 466 33.48 -15.30 4.21
N THR A 467 32.47 -15.58 5.03
CA THR A 467 31.98 -14.62 6.02
C THR A 467 32.70 -14.73 7.36
N THR A 468 33.09 -15.95 7.75
CA THR A 468 33.65 -16.22 9.09
C THR A 468 35.12 -16.65 9.06
N GLY A 469 35.66 -17.02 7.90
CA GLY A 469 37.01 -17.56 7.77
C GLY A 469 37.18 -18.99 8.29
N VAL A 470 36.08 -19.70 8.56
CA VAL A 470 36.10 -21.08 9.07
C VAL A 470 36.81 -22.05 8.12
N SER A 471 37.49 -23.07 8.68
CA SER A 471 38.04 -24.18 7.89
C SER A 471 36.93 -25.18 7.53
N LEU A 472 36.91 -25.68 6.29
CA LEU A 472 35.84 -26.55 5.79
C LEU A 472 36.29 -28.01 5.70
N ALA A 473 35.59 -28.90 6.39
CA ALA A 473 35.67 -30.34 6.20
C ALA A 473 34.46 -30.82 5.38
N LEU A 474 34.66 -31.18 4.11
CA LEU A 474 33.57 -31.54 3.20
C LEU A 474 33.50 -33.06 3.00
N LEU A 475 32.34 -33.66 3.24
CA LEU A 475 32.09 -35.09 3.02
C LEU A 475 31.10 -35.34 1.90
N GLY A 476 31.38 -36.34 1.06
CA GLY A 476 30.43 -36.83 0.05
C GLY A 476 30.89 -38.11 -0.65
N ARG A 477 30.00 -38.68 -1.47
CA ARG A 477 30.26 -39.95 -2.19
C ARG A 477 31.06 -39.78 -3.49
N GLY A 478 31.08 -38.55 -4.03
CA GLY A 478 31.71 -38.21 -5.30
C GLY A 478 33.22 -38.42 -5.30
N ASP A 479 33.75 -38.65 -6.48
CA ASP A 479 35.20 -38.71 -6.71
C ASP A 479 35.62 -37.48 -7.51
N PRO A 480 36.40 -36.53 -6.93
CA PRO A 480 36.85 -35.33 -7.65
C PRO A 480 37.58 -35.63 -8.97
N ALA A 481 38.21 -36.80 -9.10
CA ALA A 481 38.88 -37.20 -10.34
C ALA A 481 37.89 -37.54 -11.47
N ARG A 482 36.65 -37.91 -11.13
CA ARG A 482 35.61 -38.34 -12.10
C ARG A 482 34.43 -37.37 -12.19
N ASP A 483 34.35 -36.42 -11.27
CA ASP A 483 33.24 -35.50 -11.13
C ASP A 483 33.68 -34.06 -11.37
N ALA A 484 33.51 -33.60 -12.62
CA ALA A 484 33.96 -32.28 -13.04
C ALA A 484 33.27 -31.13 -12.27
N ALA A 485 32.01 -31.31 -11.84
CA ALA A 485 31.29 -30.29 -11.08
C ALA A 485 31.84 -30.18 -9.65
N LEU A 486 32.10 -31.32 -8.99
CA LEU A 486 32.77 -31.34 -7.68
C LEU A 486 34.16 -30.70 -7.76
N ARG A 487 34.94 -31.05 -8.78
CA ARG A 487 36.29 -30.49 -8.96
C ARG A 487 36.27 -28.96 -9.13
N ARG A 488 35.40 -28.43 -9.99
CA ARG A 488 35.22 -26.97 -10.15
C ARG A 488 34.80 -26.29 -8.85
N ASN A 489 33.94 -26.92 -8.08
CA ASN A 489 33.51 -26.40 -6.78
C ASN A 489 34.67 -26.33 -5.77
N LEU A 490 35.52 -27.35 -5.73
CA LEU A 490 36.73 -27.33 -4.89
C LEU A 490 37.75 -26.27 -5.36
N GLU A 491 37.93 -26.10 -6.68
CA GLU A 491 38.74 -25.02 -7.27
C GLU A 491 38.20 -23.63 -6.85
N ARG A 492 36.88 -23.42 -6.91
CA ARG A 492 36.21 -22.18 -6.48
C ARG A 492 36.42 -21.88 -4.99
N LEU A 493 36.45 -22.89 -4.12
CA LEU A 493 36.78 -22.68 -2.70
C LEU A 493 38.26 -22.32 -2.49
N ALA A 494 39.16 -22.90 -3.29
CA ALA A 494 40.58 -22.55 -3.25
C ALA A 494 40.83 -21.10 -3.72
N GLU A 495 40.12 -20.65 -4.74
CA GLU A 495 40.15 -19.26 -5.22
C GLU A 495 39.65 -18.25 -4.17
N LEU A 496 38.73 -18.67 -3.29
CA LEU A 496 38.28 -17.88 -2.15
C LEU A 496 39.30 -17.82 -1.00
N GLY A 497 40.42 -18.55 -1.10
CA GLY A 497 41.41 -18.66 -0.03
C GLY A 497 40.94 -19.49 1.16
N ALA A 498 39.87 -20.28 1.02
CA ALA A 498 39.34 -21.10 2.10
C ALA A 498 40.26 -22.31 2.37
N THR A 499 40.49 -22.63 3.65
CA THR A 499 41.15 -23.88 4.05
C THR A 499 40.13 -25.01 3.96
N VAL A 500 40.29 -25.91 2.98
CA VAL A 500 39.30 -26.96 2.69
C VAL A 500 39.92 -28.35 2.62
N ARG A 501 39.28 -29.32 3.26
CA ARG A 501 39.56 -30.74 3.09
C ARG A 501 38.32 -31.49 2.64
N TYR A 502 38.38 -32.07 1.44
CA TYR A 502 37.35 -33.00 0.95
C TYR A 502 37.75 -34.44 1.25
N GLN A 503 36.86 -35.20 1.88
CA GLN A 503 37.03 -36.63 2.12
C GLN A 503 35.84 -37.42 1.57
N ARG A 504 36.13 -38.43 0.75
CA ARG A 504 35.10 -39.29 0.17
C ARG A 504 34.61 -40.29 1.21
N ALA A 505 33.31 -40.28 1.49
CA ALA A 505 32.66 -41.19 2.41
C ALA A 505 31.17 -41.33 2.09
N ASP A 506 30.61 -42.52 2.33
CA ASP A 506 29.16 -42.69 2.48
C ASP A 506 28.82 -42.55 3.97
N ILE A 507 28.08 -41.49 4.32
CA ILE A 507 27.76 -41.20 5.72
C ILE A 507 26.78 -42.21 6.32
N THR A 508 26.15 -43.06 5.49
CA THR A 508 25.30 -44.16 5.96
C THR A 508 26.11 -45.36 6.45
N ASP A 509 27.43 -45.39 6.22
CA ASP A 509 28.35 -46.36 6.79
C ASP A 509 29.05 -45.75 8.03
N PRO A 510 28.84 -46.29 9.24
CA PRO A 510 29.41 -45.72 10.46
C PRO A 510 30.95 -45.79 10.49
N ARG A 511 31.55 -46.83 9.90
CA ARG A 511 33.02 -47.00 9.89
C ARG A 511 33.66 -46.05 8.88
N ALA A 512 33.07 -45.92 7.69
CA ALA A 512 33.55 -44.97 6.69
C ALA A 512 33.45 -43.53 7.20
N THR A 513 32.35 -43.20 7.90
CA THR A 513 32.13 -41.89 8.51
C THR A 513 33.19 -41.59 9.57
N ALA A 514 33.38 -42.50 10.54
CA ALA A 514 34.36 -42.32 11.61
C ALA A 514 35.80 -42.15 11.07
N HIS A 515 36.18 -42.95 10.07
CA HIS A 515 37.48 -42.81 9.41
C HIS A 515 37.61 -41.45 8.70
N ALA A 516 36.57 -41.02 7.97
CA ALA A 516 36.61 -39.76 7.26
C ALA A 516 36.70 -38.54 8.19
N VAL A 517 35.97 -38.56 9.31
CA VAL A 517 36.03 -37.52 10.34
C VAL A 517 37.41 -37.48 10.99
N ALA A 518 38.00 -38.64 11.35
CA ALA A 518 39.34 -38.68 11.92
C ALA A 518 40.41 -38.09 10.99
N GLU A 519 40.32 -38.35 9.68
CA GLU A 519 41.26 -37.80 8.70
C GLU A 519 41.13 -36.27 8.53
N VAL A 520 39.92 -35.73 8.53
CA VAL A 520 39.74 -34.27 8.46
C VAL A 520 40.19 -33.59 9.75
N GLU A 521 39.95 -34.20 10.92
CA GLU A 521 40.39 -33.64 12.21
C GLU A 521 41.91 -33.65 12.38
N ARG A 522 42.58 -34.66 11.81
CA ARG A 522 44.05 -34.74 11.80
C ARG A 522 44.69 -33.55 11.06
N GLU A 523 44.01 -33.03 10.03
CA GLU A 523 44.55 -31.98 9.16
C GLU A 523 44.05 -30.57 9.54
N LEU A 524 42.79 -30.44 9.93
CA LEU A 524 42.15 -29.13 10.19
C LEU A 524 41.99 -28.82 11.68
N GLY A 525 42.12 -29.81 12.56
CA GLY A 525 41.77 -29.71 13.97
C GLY A 525 40.36 -30.22 14.28
N PRO A 526 39.95 -30.21 15.57
CA PRO A 526 38.69 -30.79 16.01
C PRO A 526 37.48 -30.09 15.38
N VAL A 527 36.46 -30.87 15.01
CA VAL A 527 35.20 -30.33 14.48
C VAL A 527 34.46 -29.55 15.58
N THR A 528 34.13 -28.28 15.29
CA THR A 528 33.35 -27.41 16.20
C THR A 528 31.98 -27.06 15.66
N ALA A 529 31.70 -27.37 14.38
CA ALA A 529 30.38 -27.19 13.79
C ALA A 529 30.05 -28.26 12.76
N VAL A 530 28.77 -28.60 12.63
CA VAL A 530 28.26 -29.55 11.63
C VAL A 530 27.14 -28.92 10.83
N LEU A 531 27.22 -28.98 9.50
CA LEU A 531 26.13 -28.68 8.58
C LEU A 531 25.77 -29.96 7.82
N HIS A 532 24.60 -30.50 8.11
CA HIS A 532 24.09 -31.71 7.51
C HIS A 532 23.16 -31.40 6.33
N ALA A 533 23.70 -31.45 5.10
CA ALA A 533 22.96 -31.20 3.85
C ALA A 533 22.78 -32.45 2.97
N ALA A 534 23.26 -33.62 3.42
CA ALA A 534 23.10 -34.86 2.69
C ALA A 534 21.61 -35.28 2.61
N GLY A 535 21.19 -35.70 1.42
CA GLY A 535 19.84 -36.17 1.18
C GLY A 535 19.67 -36.60 -0.27
N ILE A 536 18.60 -37.35 -0.51
CA ILE A 536 18.12 -37.69 -1.85
C ILE A 536 16.64 -37.32 -1.93
N ASN A 537 16.17 -36.96 -3.12
CA ASN A 537 14.76 -36.78 -3.41
C ASN A 537 14.49 -37.46 -4.77
N GLN A 538 13.73 -38.54 -4.73
CA GLN A 538 13.21 -39.26 -5.89
C GLN A 538 11.70 -39.41 -5.69
N PRO A 539 10.86 -38.52 -6.26
CA PRO A 539 9.41 -38.56 -6.03
C PRO A 539 8.81 -39.87 -6.53
N GLN A 540 7.87 -40.43 -5.75
CA GLN A 540 7.19 -41.69 -6.00
C GLN A 540 5.83 -41.66 -5.30
N ARG A 541 4.77 -42.08 -6.01
CA ARG A 541 3.43 -42.13 -5.45
C ARG A 541 3.33 -43.12 -4.30
N PHE A 542 2.47 -42.83 -3.33
CA PHE A 542 2.31 -43.68 -2.15
C PHE A 542 1.94 -45.12 -2.49
N ASP A 543 1.07 -45.32 -3.49
CA ASP A 543 0.62 -46.66 -3.91
C ASP A 543 1.78 -47.58 -4.31
N ASP A 544 2.81 -47.02 -4.94
CA ASP A 544 3.99 -47.72 -5.43
C ASP A 544 5.13 -47.80 -4.39
N LEU A 545 4.98 -47.12 -3.25
CA LEU A 545 6.07 -46.92 -2.30
C LEU A 545 6.37 -48.18 -1.46
N THR A 546 7.61 -48.67 -1.52
CA THR A 546 8.06 -49.81 -0.70
C THR A 546 8.79 -49.38 0.56
N GLU A 547 8.90 -50.27 1.55
CA GLU A 547 9.69 -50.02 2.77
C GLU A 547 11.16 -49.68 2.44
N THR A 548 11.73 -50.37 1.46
CA THR A 548 13.11 -50.13 0.99
C THR A 548 13.27 -48.71 0.44
N ASP A 549 12.29 -48.20 -0.31
CA ASP A 549 12.32 -46.85 -0.87
C ASP A 549 12.33 -45.80 0.25
N VAL A 550 11.50 -45.99 1.28
CA VAL A 550 11.46 -45.12 2.46
C VAL A 550 12.79 -45.15 3.21
N ARG A 551 13.35 -46.34 3.47
CA ARG A 551 14.65 -46.50 4.16
C ARG A 551 15.79 -45.84 3.40
N THR A 552 15.77 -45.91 2.08
CA THR A 552 16.78 -45.30 1.21
C THR A 552 16.80 -43.77 1.34
N HIS A 553 15.64 -43.15 1.56
CA HIS A 553 15.51 -41.70 1.76
C HIS A 553 15.79 -41.25 3.20
N LEU A 554 15.45 -42.08 4.18
CA LEU A 554 15.78 -41.84 5.60
C LEU A 554 17.29 -41.91 5.84
N ALA A 555 17.97 -42.94 5.31
CA ALA A 555 19.35 -43.27 5.63
C ALA A 555 20.34 -42.08 5.53
N PRO A 556 20.41 -41.30 4.43
CA PRO A 556 21.36 -40.19 4.36
C PRO A 556 21.01 -39.03 5.30
N LYS A 557 19.75 -38.87 5.72
CA LYS A 557 19.31 -37.77 6.59
C LYS A 557 19.42 -38.11 8.08
N THR A 558 18.80 -39.21 8.51
CA THR A 558 18.71 -39.56 9.93
C THR A 558 19.91 -40.39 10.37
N THR A 559 20.10 -41.56 9.76
CA THR A 559 21.23 -42.45 10.04
C THR A 559 22.57 -41.76 9.78
N GLY A 560 22.68 -41.02 8.68
CA GLY A 560 23.87 -40.26 8.32
C GLY A 560 24.23 -39.19 9.36
N LEU A 561 23.25 -38.44 9.87
CA LEU A 561 23.48 -37.47 10.95
C LEU A 561 23.93 -38.17 12.23
N ALA A 562 23.29 -39.28 12.61
CA ALA A 562 23.64 -40.04 13.80
C ALA A 562 25.10 -40.53 13.77
N HIS A 563 25.57 -41.02 12.61
CA HIS A 563 26.96 -41.42 12.44
C HIS A 563 27.94 -40.26 12.51
N LEU A 564 27.59 -39.10 11.97
CA LEU A 564 28.43 -37.89 12.07
C LEU A 564 28.56 -37.43 13.52
N LEU A 565 27.45 -37.35 14.25
CA LEU A 565 27.44 -36.94 15.65
C LEU A 565 28.17 -37.94 16.56
N ALA A 566 28.14 -39.23 16.23
CA ALA A 566 28.92 -40.25 16.93
C ALA A 566 30.43 -40.20 16.63
N ALA A 567 30.83 -39.60 15.51
CA ALA A 567 32.22 -39.51 15.06
C ALA A 567 32.94 -38.24 15.53
N VAL A 568 32.23 -37.25 16.07
CA VAL A 568 32.78 -35.98 16.57
C VAL A 568 32.66 -35.88 18.10
N ASP A 569 33.47 -35.03 18.73
CA ASP A 569 33.32 -34.68 20.14
C ASP A 569 32.13 -33.70 20.32
N ARG A 570 30.95 -34.26 20.65
CA ARG A 570 29.71 -33.48 20.86
C ARG A 570 29.87 -32.34 21.87
N GLY A 571 30.78 -32.46 22.85
CA GLY A 571 31.03 -31.42 23.85
C GLY A 571 31.73 -30.17 23.30
N ARG A 572 32.27 -30.22 22.08
CA ARG A 572 32.93 -29.10 21.40
C ARG A 572 32.06 -28.41 20.35
N LEU A 573 30.90 -28.99 20.04
CA LEU A 573 30.01 -28.43 19.04
C LEU A 573 29.44 -27.09 19.53
N ARG A 574 29.61 -26.07 18.70
CA ARG A 574 29.09 -24.71 18.89
C ARG A 574 27.90 -24.46 17.98
N LEU A 575 27.84 -25.14 16.84
CA LEU A 575 26.79 -24.98 15.83
C LEU A 575 26.46 -26.33 15.16
N LEU A 576 25.18 -26.69 15.11
CA LEU A 576 24.66 -27.86 14.42
C LEU A 576 23.49 -27.42 13.54
N ILE A 577 23.64 -27.53 12.22
CA ILE A 577 22.61 -27.15 11.25
C ILE A 577 22.19 -28.38 10.44
N GLY A 578 20.90 -28.65 10.36
CA GLY A 578 20.33 -29.61 9.41
C GLY A 578 19.55 -28.90 8.31
N PHE A 579 19.76 -29.32 7.07
CA PHE A 579 18.91 -28.90 5.95
C PHE A 579 17.72 -29.87 5.82
N GLY A 580 16.59 -29.39 6.31
CA GLY A 580 15.28 -29.99 6.11
C GLY A 580 14.64 -29.52 4.79
N SER A 581 13.33 -29.69 4.69
CA SER A 581 12.51 -29.22 3.59
C SER A 581 11.09 -28.91 4.06
N VAL A 582 10.48 -27.87 3.48
CA VAL A 582 9.05 -27.56 3.67
C VAL A 582 8.12 -28.76 3.42
N ILE A 583 8.53 -29.71 2.57
CA ILE A 583 7.81 -30.96 2.31
C ILE A 583 7.70 -31.81 3.59
N GLY A 584 8.69 -31.77 4.48
CA GLY A 584 8.63 -32.42 5.79
C GLY A 584 7.59 -31.82 6.74
N ARG A 585 7.15 -30.58 6.50
CA ARG A 585 6.15 -29.88 7.32
C ARG A 585 4.75 -29.90 6.72
N TYR A 586 4.63 -29.60 5.43
CA TYR A 586 3.35 -29.42 4.73
C TYR A 586 2.97 -30.61 3.83
N GLY A 587 3.96 -31.42 3.45
CA GLY A 587 3.80 -32.49 2.47
C GLY A 587 3.78 -31.99 1.03
N LEU A 588 3.98 -32.92 0.11
CA LEU A 588 3.85 -32.73 -1.33
C LEU A 588 3.41 -34.07 -1.95
N ALA A 589 2.42 -34.04 -2.85
CA ALA A 589 1.98 -35.25 -3.52
C ALA A 589 3.15 -35.99 -4.20
N GLY A 590 3.29 -37.29 -3.94
CA GLY A 590 4.39 -38.12 -4.44
C GLY A 590 5.67 -38.07 -3.61
N GLU A 591 5.64 -37.49 -2.41
CA GLU A 591 6.86 -37.27 -1.60
C GLU A 591 6.73 -37.82 -0.17
N CYS A 592 5.82 -38.77 0.10
CA CYS A 592 5.60 -39.33 1.45
C CYS A 592 6.90 -39.77 2.16
N HIS A 593 7.80 -40.46 1.46
CA HIS A 593 9.11 -40.90 1.96
C HIS A 593 10.08 -39.74 2.22
N TYR A 594 10.16 -38.76 1.31
CA TYR A 594 11.01 -37.59 1.49
C TYR A 594 10.49 -36.69 2.63
N ALA A 595 9.17 -36.54 2.74
CA ALA A 595 8.50 -35.84 3.81
C ALA A 595 8.80 -36.48 5.18
N LEU A 596 8.67 -37.81 5.28
CA LEU A 596 9.02 -38.56 6.48
C LEU A 596 10.50 -38.38 6.86
N ALA A 597 11.41 -38.44 5.89
CA ALA A 597 12.84 -38.27 6.15
C ALA A 597 13.20 -36.87 6.68
N ASN A 598 12.58 -35.81 6.15
CA ASN A 598 12.79 -34.45 6.65
C ASN A 598 12.10 -34.21 8.01
N GLY A 599 10.89 -34.74 8.20
CA GLY A 599 10.19 -34.66 9.48
C GLY A 599 10.97 -35.35 10.61
N ARG A 600 11.56 -36.52 10.33
CA ARG A 600 12.42 -37.23 11.30
C ARG A 600 13.73 -36.51 11.57
N LEU A 601 14.38 -35.94 10.55
CA LEU A 601 15.55 -35.08 10.75
C LEU A 601 15.24 -33.88 11.66
N ARG A 602 14.07 -33.23 11.46
CA ARG A 602 13.60 -32.14 12.32
C ARG A 602 13.46 -32.58 13.77
N GLN A 603 12.77 -33.70 14.01
CA GLN A 603 12.59 -34.24 15.36
C GLN A 603 13.93 -34.59 16.02
N MET A 604 14.83 -35.26 15.28
CA MET A 604 16.16 -35.60 15.77
C MET A 604 16.96 -34.36 16.17
N LEU A 605 16.93 -33.29 15.39
CA LEU A 605 17.64 -32.04 15.73
C LEU A 605 17.01 -31.29 16.90
N GLN A 606 15.70 -31.39 17.09
CA GLN A 606 15.04 -30.87 18.30
C GLN A 606 15.46 -31.65 19.55
N ASP A 607 15.64 -32.97 19.44
CA ASP A 607 16.15 -33.81 20.53
C ASP A 607 17.61 -33.46 20.84
N GLU A 608 18.46 -33.32 19.82
CA GLU A 608 19.86 -32.90 19.96
C GLU A 608 20.00 -31.50 20.57
N ALA A 609 19.10 -30.56 20.25
CA ALA A 609 19.10 -29.23 20.85
C ALA A 609 18.85 -29.27 22.38
N ARG A 610 18.03 -30.22 22.85
CA ARG A 610 17.78 -30.42 24.29
C ARG A 610 18.99 -31.05 24.98
N ASP A 611 19.67 -31.97 24.30
CA ASP A 611 20.83 -32.67 24.84
C ASP A 611 22.13 -31.84 24.79
N LEU A 612 22.21 -30.84 23.92
CA LEU A 612 23.40 -30.00 23.69
C LEU A 612 23.10 -28.51 23.93
N PRO A 613 22.80 -28.06 25.17
CA PRO A 613 22.41 -26.67 25.44
C PRO A 613 23.52 -25.63 25.17
N GLY A 614 24.79 -26.07 25.08
CA GLY A 614 25.93 -25.22 24.70
C GLY A 614 26.16 -25.10 23.18
N CYS A 615 25.42 -25.85 22.37
CA CYS A 615 25.50 -25.86 20.92
C CYS A 615 24.27 -25.17 20.34
N ARG A 616 24.49 -24.21 19.43
CA ARG A 616 23.39 -23.65 18.64
C ARG A 616 22.91 -24.71 17.65
N THR A 617 21.73 -25.28 17.87
CA THR A 617 21.14 -26.27 16.96
C THR A 617 20.00 -25.67 16.15
N LEU A 618 20.01 -25.92 14.84
CA LEU A 618 19.05 -25.43 13.87
C LEU A 618 18.66 -26.52 12.88
N VAL A 619 17.37 -26.65 12.59
CA VAL A 619 16.87 -27.33 11.40
C VAL A 619 16.12 -26.32 10.55
N LEU A 620 16.58 -26.16 9.32
CA LEU A 620 16.06 -25.20 8.36
C LEU A 620 15.31 -25.95 7.27
N ASP A 621 14.00 -25.85 7.30
CA ASP A 621 13.12 -26.45 6.31
C ASP A 621 12.93 -25.51 5.13
N TRP A 622 13.79 -25.69 4.12
CA TRP A 622 13.85 -24.85 2.94
C TRP A 622 12.75 -25.21 1.93
N SER A 623 12.18 -24.18 1.30
CA SER A 623 11.47 -24.31 0.02
C SER A 623 12.46 -24.51 -1.13
N VAL A 624 11.97 -24.54 -2.37
CA VAL A 624 12.81 -24.65 -3.57
C VAL A 624 13.72 -23.43 -3.71
N TRP A 625 14.98 -23.66 -4.11
CA TRP A 625 15.94 -22.60 -4.41
C TRP A 625 16.06 -22.41 -5.93
N ALA A 626 16.14 -21.16 -6.38
CA ALA A 626 16.36 -20.85 -7.79
C ALA A 626 17.81 -21.20 -8.19
N GLY A 627 17.99 -21.91 -9.31
CA GLY A 627 19.30 -22.07 -9.94
C GLY A 627 20.34 -22.95 -9.23
N VAL A 628 20.00 -23.62 -8.11
CA VAL A 628 20.91 -24.52 -7.40
C VAL A 628 20.19 -25.76 -6.85
N GLY A 629 20.82 -26.92 -6.98
CA GLY A 629 20.43 -28.13 -6.26
C GLY A 629 19.25 -28.89 -6.91
N MET A 630 18.43 -29.56 -6.09
CA MET A 630 17.39 -30.48 -6.58
C MET A 630 16.24 -29.79 -7.35
N GLY A 631 16.12 -28.47 -7.23
CA GLY A 631 15.12 -27.62 -7.89
C GLY A 631 15.50 -27.19 -9.32
N GLU A 632 16.74 -27.41 -9.75
CA GLU A 632 17.25 -27.00 -11.09
C GLU A 632 16.87 -27.98 -12.21
N ARG A 633 16.09 -29.03 -11.91
CA ARG A 633 15.61 -29.97 -12.93
C ARG A 633 14.68 -29.23 -13.91
N LEU A 634 14.97 -29.34 -15.22
CA LEU A 634 14.15 -28.74 -16.29
C LEU A 634 12.65 -29.02 -16.08
N GLY A 635 11.83 -27.97 -16.08
CA GLY A 635 10.37 -28.03 -15.92
C GLY A 635 9.85 -27.98 -14.48
N VAL A 636 10.68 -28.18 -13.44
CA VAL A 636 10.23 -28.13 -12.04
C VAL A 636 9.89 -26.69 -11.62
N LEU A 637 10.72 -25.72 -11.97
CA LEU A 637 10.46 -24.31 -11.65
C LEU A 637 9.19 -23.79 -12.36
N ASP A 638 8.96 -24.19 -13.61
CA ASP A 638 7.75 -23.81 -14.35
C ASP A 638 6.49 -24.45 -13.76
N GLN A 639 6.59 -25.70 -13.29
CA GLN A 639 5.48 -26.37 -12.62
C GLN A 639 5.17 -25.71 -11.26
N LEU A 640 6.21 -25.37 -10.48
CA LEU A 640 6.07 -24.72 -9.18
C LEU A 640 5.51 -23.29 -9.31
N ALA A 641 5.93 -22.54 -10.33
CA ALA A 641 5.37 -21.23 -10.64
C ALA A 641 3.87 -21.32 -10.98
N ARG A 642 3.44 -22.37 -11.72
CA ARG A 642 2.01 -22.65 -11.97
C ARG A 642 1.23 -23.06 -10.72
N SER A 643 1.92 -23.41 -9.64
CA SER A 643 1.33 -23.76 -8.34
C SER A 643 1.51 -22.65 -7.29
N ASP A 644 1.82 -21.41 -7.70
CA ASP A 644 2.03 -20.26 -6.80
C ASP A 644 3.10 -20.52 -5.71
N VAL A 645 4.14 -21.29 -6.07
CA VAL A 645 5.31 -21.51 -5.21
C VAL A 645 6.41 -20.53 -5.60
N THR A 646 6.82 -19.69 -4.64
CA THR A 646 7.90 -18.70 -4.86
C THR A 646 9.27 -19.35 -4.59
N PRO A 647 10.18 -19.43 -5.57
CA PRO A 647 11.52 -19.94 -5.34
C PRO A 647 12.39 -18.96 -4.57
N ILE A 648 13.25 -19.48 -3.69
CA ILE A 648 14.19 -18.70 -2.90
C ILE A 648 15.41 -18.35 -3.76
N PRO A 649 15.72 -17.06 -3.98
CA PRO A 649 16.98 -16.65 -4.59
C PRO A 649 18.18 -17.10 -3.75
N VAL A 650 19.26 -17.55 -4.40
CA VAL A 650 20.42 -18.16 -3.71
C VAL A 650 21.04 -17.17 -2.72
N GLU A 651 21.24 -15.94 -3.14
CA GLU A 651 21.87 -14.89 -2.33
C GLU A 651 21.01 -14.59 -1.09
N GLN A 652 19.70 -14.48 -1.25
CA GLN A 652 18.77 -14.23 -0.15
C GLN A 652 18.71 -15.40 0.83
N GLY A 653 18.68 -16.64 0.32
CA GLY A 653 18.67 -17.83 1.16
C GLY A 653 19.97 -18.01 1.95
N LEU A 654 21.14 -17.71 1.35
CA LEU A 654 22.44 -17.79 2.03
C LEU A 654 22.57 -16.72 3.11
N ASP A 655 22.10 -15.51 2.84
CA ASP A 655 22.07 -14.43 3.82
C ASP A 655 21.17 -14.77 5.02
N LEU A 656 19.96 -15.30 4.77
CA LEU A 656 19.08 -15.80 5.83
C LEU A 656 19.73 -16.94 6.63
N LEU A 657 20.41 -17.90 5.98
CA LEU A 657 21.14 -18.97 6.65
C LEU A 657 22.17 -18.42 7.65
N LEU A 658 22.98 -17.46 7.23
CA LEU A 658 24.01 -16.86 8.07
C LEU A 658 23.40 -16.07 9.25
N ARG A 659 22.36 -15.27 8.98
CA ARG A 659 21.65 -14.52 10.02
C ARG A 659 20.98 -15.44 11.04
N LEU A 660 20.30 -16.49 10.60
CA LEU A 660 19.66 -17.49 11.48
C LEU A 660 20.68 -18.26 12.32
N ALA A 661 21.84 -18.58 11.74
CA ALA A 661 22.94 -19.24 12.46
C ALA A 661 23.55 -18.35 13.55
N ALA A 662 23.60 -17.04 13.34
CA ALA A 662 24.13 -16.06 14.29
C ALA A 662 23.13 -15.62 15.36
N ALA A 663 21.83 -15.58 15.03
CA ALA A 663 20.79 -15.02 15.89
C ALA A 663 20.55 -15.88 17.16
N PRO A 664 20.75 -15.31 18.37
CA PRO A 664 20.43 -16.00 19.62
C PRO A 664 18.92 -16.06 19.85
N GLY A 665 18.47 -17.01 20.68
CA GLY A 665 17.07 -17.06 21.15
C GLY A 665 16.02 -17.54 20.13
N LEU A 666 16.38 -17.71 18.86
CA LEU A 666 15.46 -18.27 17.85
C LEU A 666 15.18 -19.76 18.08
N PRO A 667 13.98 -20.25 17.70
CA PRO A 667 13.63 -21.67 17.84
C PRO A 667 14.56 -22.58 17.03
N THR A 668 14.67 -23.84 17.46
CA THR A 668 15.49 -24.86 16.77
C THR A 668 14.98 -25.16 15.37
N ALA A 669 13.66 -25.24 15.17
CA ALA A 669 13.07 -25.56 13.88
C ALA A 669 12.49 -24.31 13.22
N VAL A 670 13.07 -23.94 12.08
CA VAL A 670 12.65 -22.78 11.29
C VAL A 670 12.32 -23.23 9.89
N THR A 671 11.17 -22.80 9.39
CA THR A 671 10.73 -23.08 8.02
C THR A 671 10.94 -21.82 7.18
N VAL A 672 11.55 -21.92 6.00
CA VAL A 672 11.89 -20.75 5.18
C VAL A 672 11.27 -20.89 3.79
N HIS A 673 10.33 -20.01 3.46
CA HIS A 673 9.62 -20.03 2.19
C HIS A 673 8.99 -18.68 1.83
N GLY A 674 8.66 -18.51 0.55
CA GLY A 674 7.70 -17.50 0.08
C GLY A 674 6.29 -18.08 -0.01
N ARG A 675 5.54 -17.78 -1.06
CA ARG A 675 4.26 -18.50 -1.28
C ARG A 675 4.50 -19.98 -1.56
N MET A 676 3.55 -20.81 -1.14
CA MET A 676 3.58 -22.27 -1.20
C MET A 676 2.36 -22.87 -1.92
N GLY A 677 1.53 -22.06 -2.60
CA GLY A 677 0.31 -22.54 -3.24
C GLY A 677 -0.73 -23.13 -2.29
N LEU A 678 -0.63 -22.86 -0.98
CA LEU A 678 -1.57 -23.36 0.01
C LEU A 678 -2.93 -22.65 -0.14
N PRO A 679 -4.06 -23.35 0.13
CA PRO A 679 -5.37 -22.70 0.14
C PRO A 679 -5.39 -21.55 1.16
N PRO A 680 -6.03 -20.41 0.84
CA PRO A 680 -6.06 -19.27 1.75
C PRO A 680 -6.75 -19.65 3.04
N ARG A 681 -6.12 -19.32 4.18
CA ARG A 681 -6.75 -19.50 5.49
C ARG A 681 -8.00 -18.61 5.58
N PRO A 682 -9.10 -19.08 6.19
CA PRO A 682 -10.22 -18.22 6.52
C PRO A 682 -9.74 -16.98 7.29
N LEU A 683 -10.35 -15.83 7.01
CA LEU A 683 -10.12 -14.64 7.83
C LEU A 683 -10.76 -14.85 9.20
N PRO A 684 -10.18 -14.31 10.29
CA PRO A 684 -10.77 -14.44 11.62
C PRO A 684 -12.17 -13.82 11.62
N ALA A 685 -13.17 -14.56 12.10
CA ALA A 685 -14.58 -14.15 12.09
C ALA A 685 -14.85 -12.93 12.99
N ASP A 686 -13.98 -12.74 13.97
CA ASP A 686 -13.98 -11.75 15.03
C ASP A 686 -12.90 -10.68 14.86
N ALA A 687 -12.10 -10.74 13.78
CA ALA A 687 -10.81 -10.05 13.65
C ALA A 687 -10.83 -8.67 14.31
N PHE A 688 -11.81 -7.79 14.01
CA PHE A 688 -12.06 -6.55 14.77
C PHE A 688 -13.54 -6.11 14.70
N GLY A 689 -14.51 -6.98 15.03
CA GLY A 689 -15.95 -6.65 14.98
C GLY A 689 -16.54 -6.54 13.55
N PRO A 690 -17.78 -6.02 13.36
CA PRO A 690 -18.55 -6.13 12.09
C PRO A 690 -18.04 -5.25 10.91
N ALA A 691 -16.73 -5.17 10.67
CA ALA A 691 -16.10 -4.10 9.89
C ALA A 691 -15.50 -4.46 8.52
N ALA A 692 -15.40 -5.72 8.11
CA ALA A 692 -14.65 -6.06 6.89
C ALA A 692 -15.52 -6.11 5.61
N ARG A 693 -16.14 -4.99 5.22
CA ARG A 693 -16.95 -4.91 3.99
C ARG A 693 -16.17 -5.35 2.75
N PHE A 694 -14.89 -5.00 2.67
CA PHE A 694 -14.08 -5.19 1.46
C PHE A 694 -13.29 -6.49 1.44
N LEU A 695 -13.43 -7.37 2.45
CA LEU A 695 -12.61 -8.57 2.59
C LEU A 695 -13.44 -9.86 2.45
N THR A 696 -14.14 -10.02 1.33
CA THR A 696 -15.17 -11.07 1.19
C THR A 696 -14.66 -12.39 0.59
N ARG A 697 -13.68 -12.36 -0.33
CA ARG A 697 -13.18 -13.57 -1.00
C ARG A 697 -11.64 -13.66 -0.95
N PRO A 698 -11.06 -14.21 0.13
CA PRO A 698 -9.61 -14.38 0.25
C PRO A 698 -9.07 -15.25 -0.89
N ARG A 699 -8.00 -14.78 -1.53
CA ARG A 699 -7.27 -15.46 -2.59
C ARG A 699 -5.95 -16.02 -2.07
N VAL A 700 -5.27 -15.22 -1.24
CA VAL A 700 -4.02 -15.54 -0.57
C VAL A 700 -4.13 -15.02 0.86
N HIS A 701 -3.75 -15.83 1.84
CA HIS A 701 -3.69 -15.37 3.23
C HIS A 701 -2.61 -16.13 3.98
N TYR A 702 -1.47 -15.45 4.19
CA TYR A 702 -0.40 -15.83 5.09
C TYR A 702 -0.44 -14.86 6.27
N PRO A 703 -0.97 -15.26 7.45
CA PRO A 703 -1.13 -14.37 8.59
C PRO A 703 0.15 -13.62 8.96
N GLY A 704 0.05 -12.31 9.18
CA GLY A 704 1.18 -11.44 9.48
C GLY A 704 2.18 -11.21 8.34
N VAL A 705 1.93 -11.74 7.13
CA VAL A 705 2.82 -11.61 5.97
C VAL A 705 2.10 -11.04 4.76
N GLU A 706 1.07 -11.72 4.25
CA GLU A 706 0.39 -11.30 3.01
C GLU A 706 -1.10 -11.63 3.04
N LEU A 707 -1.91 -10.69 2.54
CA LEU A 707 -3.34 -10.88 2.29
C LEU A 707 -3.67 -10.39 0.88
N VAL A 708 -4.24 -11.26 0.04
CA VAL A 708 -4.86 -10.88 -1.24
C VAL A 708 -6.32 -11.27 -1.18
N VAL A 709 -7.22 -10.32 -1.38
CA VAL A 709 -8.66 -10.53 -1.22
C VAL A 709 -9.45 -9.79 -2.29
N ASP A 710 -10.42 -10.49 -2.86
CA ASP A 710 -11.33 -9.95 -3.86
C ASP A 710 -12.64 -9.51 -3.21
N ASN A 711 -13.22 -8.44 -3.73
CA ASN A 711 -14.55 -7.96 -3.34
C ASN A 711 -15.32 -7.44 -4.56
N ALA A 712 -16.59 -7.82 -4.67
CA ALA A 712 -17.48 -7.27 -5.69
C ALA A 712 -18.23 -6.05 -5.15
N MET A 713 -18.35 -5.03 -6.00
CA MET A 713 -19.14 -3.83 -5.73
C MET A 713 -20.18 -3.61 -6.82
N THR A 714 -21.35 -3.14 -6.41
CA THR A 714 -22.48 -2.78 -7.29
C THR A 714 -23.21 -1.59 -6.67
N GLU A 715 -23.98 -0.82 -7.44
CA GLU A 715 -24.83 0.24 -6.87
C GLU A 715 -25.85 -0.30 -5.85
N ALA A 716 -26.21 -1.60 -5.93
CA ALA A 716 -27.10 -2.25 -4.97
C ALA A 716 -26.41 -2.54 -3.63
N THR A 717 -25.17 -3.04 -3.65
CA THR A 717 -24.39 -3.37 -2.45
C THR A 717 -23.69 -2.15 -1.85
N ASP A 718 -23.39 -1.15 -2.68
CA ASP A 718 -22.55 0.03 -2.39
C ASP A 718 -23.28 1.29 -2.88
N PRO A 719 -24.38 1.71 -2.21
CA PRO A 719 -25.25 2.79 -2.66
C PRO A 719 -24.56 4.16 -2.79
N TYR A 720 -23.40 4.35 -2.16
CA TYR A 720 -22.60 5.58 -2.33
C TYR A 720 -22.11 5.77 -3.78
N LEU A 721 -22.05 4.72 -4.59
CA LEU A 721 -21.69 4.82 -6.02
C LEU A 721 -22.72 5.61 -6.83
N SER A 722 -23.99 5.60 -6.41
CA SER A 722 -25.03 6.42 -7.04
C SER A 722 -24.90 7.90 -6.65
N ASP A 723 -24.35 8.19 -5.46
CA ASP A 723 -24.15 9.54 -4.91
C ASP A 723 -22.84 10.21 -5.39
N HIS A 724 -21.85 9.40 -5.82
CA HIS A 724 -20.53 9.87 -6.28
C HIS A 724 -20.32 9.60 -7.78
N ARG A 725 -20.89 10.49 -8.59
CA ARG A 725 -20.82 10.43 -10.07
C ARG A 725 -20.02 11.59 -10.65
N VAL A 726 -18.95 11.27 -11.37
CA VAL A 726 -18.15 12.25 -12.12
C VAL A 726 -18.57 12.20 -13.57
N ASP A 727 -19.11 13.31 -14.08
CA ASP A 727 -19.65 13.43 -15.45
C ASP A 727 -20.65 12.28 -15.78
N GLY A 728 -21.49 11.94 -14.80
CA GLY A 728 -22.51 10.88 -14.90
C GLY A 728 -22.01 9.46 -14.64
N LEU A 729 -20.70 9.21 -14.60
CA LEU A 729 -20.12 7.89 -14.35
C LEU A 729 -19.94 7.62 -12.84
N PRO A 730 -20.37 6.46 -12.33
CA PRO A 730 -20.01 6.01 -10.98
C PRO A 730 -18.49 5.84 -10.84
N VAL A 731 -17.90 6.55 -9.89
CA VAL A 731 -16.47 6.47 -9.57
C VAL A 731 -16.33 6.09 -8.10
N LEU A 732 -15.42 5.16 -7.79
CA LEU A 732 -15.06 4.85 -6.41
C LEU A 732 -14.40 6.08 -5.77
N PRO A 733 -14.97 6.67 -4.69
CA PRO A 733 -14.33 7.77 -3.99
C PRO A 733 -12.96 7.35 -3.44
N ALA A 734 -11.95 8.22 -3.55
CA ALA A 734 -10.59 7.94 -3.09
C ALA A 734 -10.56 7.56 -1.59
N VAL A 735 -11.42 8.19 -0.79
CA VAL A 735 -11.54 7.94 0.65
C VAL A 735 -12.16 6.58 0.99
N VAL A 736 -13.04 6.05 0.12
CA VAL A 736 -13.57 4.69 0.26
C VAL A 736 -12.50 3.66 -0.15
N GLY A 737 -11.70 3.99 -1.16
CA GLY A 737 -10.51 3.21 -1.50
C GLY A 737 -9.49 3.12 -0.36
N LEU A 738 -9.23 4.24 0.32
CA LEU A 738 -8.40 4.28 1.53
C LEU A 738 -8.98 3.41 2.65
N GLU A 739 -10.29 3.48 2.89
CA GLU A 739 -10.99 2.64 3.87
C GLU A 739 -10.82 1.15 3.55
N ALA A 740 -11.01 0.75 2.29
CA ALA A 740 -10.81 -0.63 1.84
C ALA A 740 -9.37 -1.10 2.08
N MET A 741 -8.38 -0.26 1.77
CA MET A 741 -6.97 -0.57 2.05
C MET A 741 -6.67 -0.64 3.55
N ALA A 742 -7.25 0.23 4.38
CA ALA A 742 -7.09 0.21 5.82
C ALA A 742 -7.66 -1.07 6.45
N GLN A 743 -8.81 -1.56 5.96
CA GLN A 743 -9.38 -2.84 6.41
C GLN A 743 -8.43 -4.00 6.11
N ALA A 744 -7.89 -4.08 4.88
CA ALA A 744 -6.93 -5.12 4.52
C ALA A 744 -5.64 -5.05 5.35
N ALA A 745 -5.11 -3.84 5.55
CA ALA A 745 -3.93 -3.61 6.37
C ALA A 745 -4.16 -4.03 7.83
N SER A 746 -5.32 -3.66 8.40
CA SER A 746 -5.67 -3.92 9.79
C SER A 746 -5.86 -5.41 10.08
N VAL A 747 -6.51 -6.14 9.15
CA VAL A 747 -6.65 -7.60 9.27
C VAL A 747 -5.30 -8.30 9.19
N LEU A 748 -4.41 -7.85 8.29
CA LEU A 748 -3.08 -8.42 8.19
C LEU A 748 -2.20 -8.13 9.42
N ALA A 749 -2.34 -6.93 9.99
CA ALA A 749 -1.62 -6.48 11.18
C ALA A 749 -2.18 -7.04 12.50
N GLY A 750 -3.41 -7.55 12.49
CA GLY A 750 -4.08 -7.97 13.73
C GLY A 750 -4.40 -6.80 14.66
N ARG A 751 -4.62 -5.59 14.12
CA ARG A 751 -5.09 -4.40 14.88
C ARG A 751 -5.60 -3.31 13.92
N PRO A 752 -6.49 -2.40 14.35
CA PRO A 752 -6.89 -1.25 13.55
C PRO A 752 -5.70 -0.36 13.17
N LEU A 753 -5.53 -0.08 11.88
CA LEU A 753 -4.55 0.86 11.33
C LEU A 753 -5.26 2.04 10.68
N ARG A 754 -5.23 3.20 11.35
CA ARG A 754 -5.95 4.43 10.96
C ARG A 754 -5.02 5.53 10.38
N ARG A 755 -3.74 5.19 10.19
CA ARG A 755 -2.70 6.07 9.64
C ARG A 755 -2.05 5.40 8.43
N CYS A 756 -1.91 6.15 7.34
CA CYS A 756 -1.16 5.70 6.17
C CYS A 756 -0.28 6.82 5.60
N ARG A 757 0.75 6.43 4.87
CA ARG A 757 1.73 7.27 4.21
C ARG A 757 1.91 6.85 2.76
N GLU A 758 2.57 7.70 1.99
CA GLU A 758 2.90 7.45 0.57
C GLU A 758 1.67 7.06 -0.25
N VAL A 759 0.55 7.75 0.00
CA VAL A 759 -0.71 7.46 -0.67
C VAL A 759 -0.65 7.94 -2.12
N THR A 760 -0.97 7.07 -3.06
CA THR A 760 -1.17 7.40 -4.48
C THR A 760 -2.55 6.96 -4.96
N PHE A 761 -3.16 7.80 -5.80
CA PHE A 761 -4.36 7.48 -6.57
C PHE A 761 -4.01 7.56 -8.04
N ASP A 762 -3.28 6.56 -8.52
CA ASP A 762 -2.71 6.53 -9.87
C ASP A 762 -3.80 6.43 -10.94
N ARG A 763 -4.95 5.82 -10.61
CA ARG A 763 -6.11 5.69 -11.50
C ARG A 763 -7.43 5.70 -10.76
N PRO A 764 -8.48 6.31 -11.33
CA PRO A 764 -9.84 6.12 -10.84
C PRO A 764 -10.27 4.66 -11.03
N VAL A 765 -11.19 4.20 -10.19
CA VAL A 765 -11.92 2.94 -10.41
C VAL A 765 -13.34 3.31 -10.83
N THR A 766 -13.74 2.91 -12.03
CA THR A 766 -15.05 3.26 -12.60
C THR A 766 -15.93 2.03 -12.72
N SER A 767 -17.25 2.20 -12.63
CA SER A 767 -18.19 1.11 -12.97
C SER A 767 -19.14 1.57 -14.07
N ALA A 768 -19.46 0.69 -15.01
CA ALA A 768 -20.61 0.91 -15.88
C ALA A 768 -21.89 0.88 -15.02
N ALA A 769 -22.87 1.72 -15.36
CA ALA A 769 -24.10 1.81 -14.59
C ALA A 769 -24.77 0.43 -14.46
N GLY A 770 -25.01 0.00 -13.22
CA GLY A 770 -25.59 -1.32 -12.91
C GLY A 770 -24.66 -2.54 -13.08
N ALA A 771 -23.42 -2.37 -13.53
CA ALA A 771 -22.45 -3.47 -13.63
C ALA A 771 -21.72 -3.72 -12.30
N ALA A 772 -21.32 -4.97 -12.08
CA ALA A 772 -20.45 -5.33 -10.97
C ALA A 772 -18.99 -4.97 -11.29
N ARG A 773 -18.29 -4.44 -10.29
CA ARG A 773 -16.86 -4.11 -10.34
C ARG A 773 -16.13 -4.92 -9.29
N THR A 774 -15.16 -5.74 -9.68
CA THR A 774 -14.34 -6.48 -8.73
C THR A 774 -13.11 -5.66 -8.35
N LEU A 775 -12.93 -5.45 -7.05
CA LEU A 775 -11.71 -4.94 -6.43
C LEU A 775 -10.85 -6.10 -5.95
N ARG A 776 -9.53 -5.94 -6.04
CA ARG A 776 -8.54 -6.82 -5.41
C ARG A 776 -7.64 -5.98 -4.53
N LEU A 777 -7.66 -6.27 -3.23
CA LEU A 777 -6.77 -5.66 -2.25
C LEU A 777 -5.59 -6.60 -2.03
N CYS A 778 -4.38 -6.13 -2.30
CA CYS A 778 -3.13 -6.85 -2.05
C CYS A 778 -2.38 -6.14 -0.92
N ALA A 779 -2.24 -6.78 0.25
CA ALA A 779 -1.54 -6.25 1.42
C ALA A 779 -0.31 -7.13 1.74
N LEU A 780 0.83 -6.50 2.01
CA LEU A 780 2.10 -7.16 2.36
C LEU A 780 2.73 -6.46 3.57
N ALA A 781 3.04 -7.23 4.61
CA ALA A 781 3.75 -6.76 5.80
C ALA A 781 5.28 -6.89 5.61
N GLU A 782 5.99 -5.77 5.72
CA GLU A 782 7.44 -5.68 5.58
C GLU A 782 7.99 -4.43 6.27
N GLY A 783 9.16 -4.56 6.92
CA GLY A 783 9.91 -3.40 7.44
C GLY A 783 9.16 -2.57 8.47
N GLY A 784 8.31 -3.19 9.31
CA GLY A 784 7.49 -2.47 10.29
C GLY A 784 6.32 -1.70 9.67
N ALA A 785 5.85 -2.08 8.48
CA ALA A 785 4.67 -1.49 7.85
C ALA A 785 3.90 -2.52 7.02
N VAL A 786 2.66 -2.20 6.67
CA VAL A 786 1.86 -2.95 5.70
C VAL A 786 1.66 -2.09 4.46
N THR A 787 2.23 -2.51 3.33
CA THR A 787 1.94 -1.88 2.03
C THR A 787 0.68 -2.50 1.46
N VAL A 788 -0.27 -1.68 1.01
CA VAL A 788 -1.50 -2.13 0.35
C VAL A 788 -1.61 -1.50 -1.03
N ALA A 789 -1.96 -2.34 -2.02
CA ALA A 789 -2.34 -1.93 -3.36
C ALA A 789 -3.79 -2.36 -3.64
N LEU A 790 -4.59 -1.44 -4.19
CA LEU A 790 -5.94 -1.71 -4.67
C LEU A 790 -5.90 -1.80 -6.20
N ARG A 791 -6.35 -2.94 -6.73
CA ARG A 791 -6.46 -3.23 -8.16
C ARG A 791 -7.91 -3.53 -8.53
N SER A 792 -8.21 -3.50 -9.82
CA SER A 792 -9.55 -3.80 -10.32
C SER A 792 -9.54 -4.69 -11.56
N ASP A 793 -10.62 -5.46 -11.75
CA ASP A 793 -10.88 -6.20 -13.00
C ASP A 793 -10.95 -5.29 -14.23
N GLU A 794 -11.12 -3.97 -14.04
CA GLU A 794 -11.02 -2.97 -15.11
C GLU A 794 -9.68 -3.08 -15.86
N THR A 795 -8.59 -3.33 -15.13
CA THR A 795 -7.23 -3.47 -15.69
C THR A 795 -6.75 -4.93 -15.66
N ALA A 796 -7.67 -5.89 -15.59
CA ALA A 796 -7.38 -7.31 -15.35
C ALA A 796 -6.48 -7.52 -14.11
N PHE A 797 -6.60 -6.65 -13.11
CA PHE A 797 -5.77 -6.64 -11.89
C PHE A 797 -4.25 -6.48 -12.14
N ARG A 798 -3.84 -5.88 -13.28
CA ARG A 798 -2.42 -5.69 -13.62
C ARG A 798 -1.86 -4.33 -13.25
N ALA A 799 -2.73 -3.35 -13.03
CA ALA A 799 -2.33 -2.02 -12.61
C ALA A 799 -2.81 -1.74 -11.19
N ASP A 800 -1.95 -1.15 -10.39
CA ASP A 800 -2.34 -0.51 -9.13
C ASP A 800 -3.20 0.71 -9.49
N HIS A 801 -4.41 0.77 -8.92
CA HIS A 801 -5.26 1.96 -8.98
C HIS A 801 -4.91 2.87 -7.82
N PHE A 802 -4.91 2.33 -6.59
CA PHE A 802 -4.49 3.04 -5.38
C PHE A 802 -3.38 2.27 -4.68
N ARG A 803 -2.50 2.99 -3.97
CA ARG A 803 -1.46 2.41 -3.14
C ARG A 803 -1.27 3.23 -1.86
N ALA A 804 -0.97 2.57 -0.75
CA ALA A 804 -0.66 3.22 0.52
C ALA A 804 0.21 2.33 1.41
N VAL A 805 0.99 2.94 2.30
CA VAL A 805 1.81 2.25 3.31
C VAL A 805 1.25 2.55 4.70
N PHE A 806 0.92 1.53 5.48
CA PHE A 806 0.37 1.63 6.83
C PHE A 806 1.46 1.26 7.85
N PRO A 807 2.08 2.22 8.54
CA PRO A 807 3.09 1.91 9.55
C PRO A 807 2.52 1.03 10.66
N LEU A 808 3.27 0.00 11.06
CA LEU A 808 3.03 -0.73 12.30
C LEU A 808 3.73 0.03 13.43
N PRO A 809 3.07 0.25 14.56
CA PRO A 809 3.72 0.86 15.72
C PRO A 809 4.78 -0.09 16.30
N ASP A 810 5.85 0.50 16.83
CA ASP A 810 6.94 -0.24 17.49
C ASP A 810 6.39 -1.01 18.72
N GLY A 811 6.86 -2.25 18.92
CA GLY A 811 6.21 -3.27 19.78
C GLY A 811 6.19 -3.03 21.30
N ASP A 812 5.40 -3.89 21.96
CA ASP A 812 5.14 -4.09 23.41
C ASP A 812 4.04 -3.24 24.09
N GLY A 813 3.23 -2.49 23.34
CA GLY A 813 1.98 -1.93 23.87
C GLY A 813 0.88 -3.01 24.01
N ASP A 814 0.06 -2.91 25.07
CA ASP A 814 -1.10 -3.78 25.29
C ASP A 814 -2.02 -3.74 24.05
N PRO A 815 -2.46 -4.89 23.49
CA PRO A 815 -3.37 -4.92 22.34
C PRO A 815 -4.73 -4.24 22.58
N ASP A 816 -5.14 -4.08 23.86
CA ASP A 816 -6.32 -3.31 24.28
C ASP A 816 -5.98 -1.88 24.70
N ASP A 817 -4.70 -1.53 24.80
CA ASP A 817 -4.26 -0.15 24.80
C ASP A 817 -4.33 0.29 23.34
N ASP A 818 -5.32 1.13 23.02
CA ASP A 818 -5.49 1.83 21.74
C ASP A 818 -4.27 2.72 21.50
N GLY A 819 -3.11 2.08 21.33
CA GLY A 819 -1.90 2.47 22.04
C GLY A 819 -1.70 3.94 21.87
N ASP A 820 -1.82 4.69 22.98
CA ASP A 820 -1.84 6.15 23.06
C ASP A 820 -1.49 6.70 21.70
N THR A 821 -2.49 6.87 20.82
CA THR A 821 -2.28 7.32 19.42
C THR A 821 -1.22 8.37 19.50
N GLU A 822 0.03 8.12 19.08
CA GLU A 822 1.14 9.04 19.37
C GLU A 822 0.61 10.44 19.12
N PRO A 823 0.42 11.30 20.15
CA PRO A 823 -0.65 12.29 20.20
C PRO A 823 -0.54 13.24 19.04
N MET A 824 -1.15 12.85 17.93
CA MET A 824 -0.84 13.29 16.57
C MET A 824 0.44 14.16 16.51
N GLY A 825 1.59 13.52 16.84
CA GLY A 825 2.72 14.13 17.58
C GLY A 825 3.07 15.57 17.23
N ASP A 826 3.21 16.46 18.25
CA ASP A 826 3.84 17.81 18.33
C ASP A 826 3.86 18.74 17.10
N ALA A 827 3.15 18.36 16.05
CA ALA A 827 3.16 19.05 14.80
C ALA A 827 2.26 20.26 14.98
N PRO A 828 2.77 21.45 14.66
CA PRO A 828 2.01 22.66 14.85
C PRO A 828 0.70 22.53 14.09
N SER A 829 -0.41 22.73 14.79
CA SER A 829 -1.73 22.85 14.17
C SER A 829 -1.66 23.92 13.08
N LEU A 830 -2.46 23.75 12.04
CA LEU A 830 -2.54 24.77 11.01
C LEU A 830 -2.96 26.09 11.68
N PRO A 831 -2.22 27.18 11.45
CA PRO A 831 -2.60 28.47 12.00
C PRO A 831 -4.02 28.81 11.51
N PRO A 832 -4.87 29.41 12.36
CA PRO A 832 -6.24 29.70 11.98
C PRO A 832 -6.26 30.63 10.76
N VAL A 833 -7.17 30.35 9.82
CA VAL A 833 -7.40 31.25 8.68
C VAL A 833 -7.94 32.57 9.23
N THR A 834 -7.18 33.65 9.09
CA THR A 834 -7.50 34.99 9.59
C THR A 834 -8.14 35.85 8.50
N GLY A 835 -9.26 36.50 8.82
CA GLY A 835 -9.97 37.40 7.91
C GLY A 835 -11.49 37.34 8.07
N ASP A 836 -12.16 38.50 8.02
CA ASP A 836 -13.61 38.64 7.97
C ASP A 836 -14.09 38.50 6.52
N ASP A 837 -13.83 37.34 5.91
CA ASP A 837 -14.25 37.10 4.54
C ASP A 837 -15.75 36.80 4.44
N PRO A 838 -16.43 37.32 3.40
CA PRO A 838 -17.83 37.03 3.17
C PRO A 838 -18.08 35.52 3.05
N GLU A 839 -19.04 35.02 3.83
CA GLU A 839 -19.39 33.60 3.83
C GLU A 839 -19.95 33.17 2.45
N VAL A 840 -19.58 31.97 2.00
CA VAL A 840 -20.19 31.34 0.81
C VAL A 840 -21.14 30.25 1.26
N PRO A 841 -22.46 30.37 1.01
CA PRO A 841 -23.42 29.34 1.38
C PRO A 841 -23.32 28.11 0.46
N ALA A 842 -23.75 26.94 0.94
CA ALA A 842 -23.76 25.68 0.18
C ALA A 842 -24.44 25.78 -1.20
N ALA A 843 -25.48 26.59 -1.34
CA ALA A 843 -26.23 26.76 -2.59
C ALA A 843 -25.36 27.27 -3.76
N ASP A 844 -24.29 28.04 -3.47
CA ASP A 844 -23.36 28.55 -4.48
C ASP A 844 -22.28 27.53 -4.88
N LEU A 845 -22.17 26.42 -4.13
CA LEU A 845 -21.11 25.41 -4.22
C LEU A 845 -21.57 24.15 -4.97
N TYR A 846 -22.72 23.59 -4.62
CA TYR A 846 -23.23 22.36 -5.26
C TYR A 846 -23.82 22.61 -6.65
N GLY A 847 -23.64 21.65 -7.56
CA GLY A 847 -24.04 21.73 -8.96
C GLY A 847 -22.85 22.05 -9.85
N PRO A 848 -22.62 23.31 -10.29
CA PRO A 848 -21.55 23.63 -11.24
C PRO A 848 -20.13 23.42 -10.72
N LEU A 849 -19.92 23.47 -9.40
CA LEU A 849 -18.59 23.38 -8.78
C LEU A 849 -18.38 22.06 -8.03
N TYR A 850 -19.34 21.64 -7.18
CA TYR A 850 -19.32 20.34 -6.52
C TYR A 850 -20.35 19.41 -7.15
N PHE A 851 -19.89 18.29 -7.71
CA PHE A 851 -20.74 17.29 -8.37
C PHE A 851 -21.50 16.36 -7.41
N HIS A 852 -21.15 16.40 -6.12
CA HIS A 852 -21.67 15.50 -5.08
C HIS A 852 -23.19 15.58 -4.90
N THR A 853 -23.81 14.42 -4.72
CA THR A 853 -25.21 14.28 -4.33
C THR A 853 -25.34 13.44 -3.05
N GLY A 854 -26.55 13.32 -2.51
CA GLY A 854 -26.85 12.42 -1.38
C GLY A 854 -25.89 12.55 -0.19
N ARG A 855 -25.26 11.43 0.17
CA ARG A 855 -24.39 11.28 1.36
C ARG A 855 -23.12 12.16 1.35
N PHE A 856 -22.72 12.68 0.19
CA PHE A 856 -21.51 13.50 0.04
C PHE A 856 -21.79 15.01 0.10
N ARG A 857 -23.05 15.46 0.20
CA ARG A 857 -23.41 16.89 0.32
C ARG A 857 -23.27 17.42 1.76
N LEU A 858 -22.04 17.45 2.30
CA LEU A 858 -21.80 17.85 3.69
C LEU A 858 -21.27 19.26 3.91
N VAL A 859 -20.67 19.92 2.91
CA VAL A 859 -20.22 21.32 3.05
C VAL A 859 -21.43 22.25 3.21
N GLU A 860 -21.61 22.85 4.40
CA GLU A 860 -22.72 23.79 4.68
C GLU A 860 -22.38 25.21 4.22
N ARG A 861 -21.16 25.65 4.49
CA ARG A 861 -20.67 26.99 4.14
C ARG A 861 -19.16 27.08 4.18
N LEU A 862 -18.61 28.03 3.44
CA LEU A 862 -17.21 28.46 3.55
C LEU A 862 -17.15 29.74 4.38
N ASN A 863 -16.50 29.67 5.54
CA ASN A 863 -16.35 30.80 6.48
C ASN A 863 -15.13 31.69 6.16
N ALA A 864 -14.25 31.23 5.29
CA ALA A 864 -13.18 32.03 4.68
C ALA A 864 -12.73 31.35 3.39
N LEU A 865 -12.52 32.12 2.33
CA LEU A 865 -12.14 31.57 1.02
C LEU A 865 -11.13 32.49 0.32
N ARG A 866 -9.97 31.92 0.00
CA ARG A 866 -8.87 32.53 -0.77
C ARG A 866 -8.33 31.52 -1.78
N ALA A 867 -7.46 31.95 -2.68
CA ALA A 867 -6.82 31.06 -3.66
C ALA A 867 -5.96 29.97 -3.00
N ARG A 868 -5.40 30.23 -1.80
CA ARG A 868 -4.42 29.35 -1.14
C ARG A 868 -4.83 28.93 0.27
N GLN A 869 -6.02 29.32 0.73
CA GLN A 869 -6.52 29.03 2.08
C GLN A 869 -8.05 28.94 2.06
N VAL A 870 -8.60 28.00 2.82
CA VAL A 870 -10.05 27.89 3.03
C VAL A 870 -10.37 27.44 4.45
N ARG A 871 -11.46 27.97 4.98
CA ARG A 871 -12.13 27.48 6.19
C ARG A 871 -13.55 27.10 5.85
N ALA A 872 -13.91 25.84 6.06
CA ALA A 872 -15.25 25.32 5.75
C ALA A 872 -15.92 24.75 7.00
N ARG A 873 -17.24 24.89 7.07
CA ARG A 873 -18.09 24.17 8.04
C ARG A 873 -18.80 23.03 7.32
N LEU A 874 -18.67 21.83 7.85
CA LEU A 874 -19.37 20.63 7.40
C LEU A 874 -20.51 20.31 8.36
N GLY A 875 -21.64 19.90 7.80
CA GLY A 875 -22.79 19.40 8.54
C GLY A 875 -22.56 17.98 9.07
N PRO A 876 -23.55 17.44 9.81
CA PRO A 876 -23.47 16.10 10.38
C PRO A 876 -23.34 15.06 9.27
N ALA A 877 -22.42 14.11 9.45
CA ALA A 877 -22.14 13.07 8.47
C ALA A 877 -23.08 11.86 8.66
N VAL A 878 -23.31 11.13 7.57
CA VAL A 878 -24.02 9.85 7.66
C VAL A 878 -23.05 8.80 8.21
N GLU A 879 -23.40 8.18 9.33
CA GLU A 879 -22.57 7.16 10.00
C GLU A 879 -22.96 5.71 9.62
N ALA A 880 -24.17 5.49 9.08
CA ALA A 880 -24.67 4.15 8.73
C ALA A 880 -25.34 4.10 7.34
N GLY A 881 -25.43 2.91 6.75
CA GLY A 881 -26.08 2.72 5.44
C GLY A 881 -25.19 3.13 4.27
N TRP A 882 -23.87 2.99 4.45
CA TRP A 882 -22.87 3.06 3.40
C TRP A 882 -22.89 1.81 2.52
N PHE A 883 -23.30 0.67 3.08
CA PHE A 883 -23.42 -0.60 2.35
C PHE A 883 -24.83 -1.18 2.54
N ALA A 884 -25.23 -2.10 1.66
CA ALA A 884 -26.54 -2.76 1.73
C ALA A 884 -26.81 -3.47 3.07
N GLN A 885 -28.09 -3.63 3.39
CA GLN A 885 -28.51 -4.37 4.59
C GLN A 885 -27.96 -5.81 4.56
N GLY A 886 -27.46 -6.27 5.71
CA GLY A 886 -26.82 -7.59 5.85
C GLY A 886 -25.33 -7.60 5.55
N LEU A 887 -24.75 -6.51 5.03
CA LEU A 887 -23.31 -6.33 4.90
C LEU A 887 -22.72 -5.62 6.12
N ALA A 888 -21.46 -5.92 6.43
CA ALA A 888 -20.63 -5.22 7.41
C ALA A 888 -20.67 -3.70 7.17
N GLN A 889 -21.03 -2.93 8.21
CA GLN A 889 -21.13 -1.46 8.16
C GLN A 889 -19.96 -0.73 8.82
N GLY A 890 -19.06 -1.45 9.49
CA GLY A 890 -17.95 -0.82 10.21
C GLY A 890 -16.99 -0.07 9.27
N LEU A 891 -16.51 1.08 9.74
CA LEU A 891 -15.58 1.97 9.06
C LEU A 891 -14.42 2.28 10.00
N LEU A 892 -13.18 2.17 9.52
CA LEU A 892 -11.96 2.43 10.29
C LEU A 892 -11.52 3.89 10.22
N LEU A 893 -11.77 4.57 9.11
CA LEU A 893 -11.28 5.93 8.86
C LEU A 893 -12.36 7.00 9.11
N GLY A 894 -13.46 6.64 9.78
CA GLY A 894 -14.63 7.49 9.98
C GLY A 894 -15.52 7.59 8.74
N SER A 895 -16.47 8.53 8.74
CA SER A 895 -17.45 8.68 7.65
C SER A 895 -16.79 9.03 6.30
N PRO A 896 -16.96 8.21 5.24
CA PRO A 896 -16.46 8.53 3.90
C PRO A 896 -16.95 9.87 3.37
N GLY A 897 -18.22 10.22 3.62
CA GLY A 897 -18.80 11.49 3.18
C GLY A 897 -18.08 12.70 3.78
N ARG A 898 -17.70 12.60 5.07
CA ARG A 898 -16.94 13.65 5.76
C ARG A 898 -15.53 13.78 5.17
N ASN A 899 -14.83 12.66 5.00
CA ASN A 899 -13.47 12.64 4.47
C ASN A 899 -13.40 13.19 3.04
N ASP A 900 -14.41 12.89 2.23
CA ASP A 900 -14.55 13.39 0.87
C ASP A 900 -14.84 14.90 0.85
N ALA A 901 -15.81 15.35 1.66
CA ALA A 901 -16.15 16.78 1.78
C ALA A 901 -14.97 17.65 2.25
N ILE A 902 -14.05 17.10 3.06
CA ILE A 902 -12.80 17.76 3.45
C ILE A 902 -11.92 18.07 2.22
N ILE A 903 -11.75 17.10 1.32
CA ILE A 903 -10.99 17.28 0.08
C ILE A 903 -11.71 18.27 -0.84
N HIS A 904 -13.03 18.13 -0.97
CA HIS A 904 -13.79 18.94 -1.91
C HIS A 904 -14.00 20.39 -1.47
N ALA A 905 -13.86 20.72 -0.18
CA ALA A 905 -13.78 22.11 0.26
C ALA A 905 -12.67 22.90 -0.46
N LEU A 906 -11.60 22.22 -0.91
CA LEU A 906 -10.49 22.83 -1.63
C LEU A 906 -10.85 23.23 -3.08
N GLN A 907 -11.86 22.59 -3.68
CA GLN A 907 -12.28 22.84 -5.06
C GLN A 907 -12.73 24.30 -5.27
N ALA A 908 -13.28 24.97 -4.24
CA ALA A 908 -13.63 26.38 -4.29
C ALA A 908 -12.43 27.34 -4.41
N CYS A 909 -11.21 26.88 -4.05
CA CYS A 909 -9.98 27.66 -4.21
C CYS A 909 -9.53 27.73 -5.68
N VAL A 910 -10.05 26.84 -6.54
CA VAL A 910 -9.76 26.79 -7.98
C VAL A 910 -11.06 26.67 -8.80
N PRO A 911 -11.94 27.69 -8.75
CA PRO A 911 -13.33 27.55 -9.19
C PRO A 911 -13.54 27.40 -10.71
N GLY A 912 -12.48 27.51 -11.52
CA GLY A 912 -12.54 27.33 -12.98
C GLY A 912 -12.05 25.97 -13.48
N ARG A 913 -11.48 25.13 -12.61
CA ARG A 913 -10.84 23.86 -12.97
C ARG A 913 -11.36 22.72 -12.13
N ARG A 914 -11.46 21.52 -12.68
CA ARG A 914 -11.84 20.31 -11.93
C ARG A 914 -10.60 19.72 -11.29
N LEU A 915 -10.61 19.59 -9.98
CA LEU A 915 -9.52 18.99 -9.22
C LEU A 915 -9.87 17.55 -8.85
N LEU A 916 -8.92 16.63 -9.02
CA LEU A 916 -9.00 15.27 -8.49
C LEU A 916 -7.84 14.98 -7.55
N PRO A 917 -8.07 14.25 -6.45
CA PRO A 917 -6.99 13.80 -5.59
C PRO A 917 -6.12 12.77 -6.30
N VAL A 918 -4.79 12.95 -6.25
CA VAL A 918 -3.80 12.01 -6.81
C VAL A 918 -2.92 11.37 -5.74
N GLY A 919 -3.06 11.81 -4.48
CA GLY A 919 -2.41 11.17 -3.33
C GLY A 919 -2.11 12.15 -2.20
N CYS A 920 -1.45 11.68 -1.15
CA CYS A 920 -0.89 12.52 -0.09
C CYS A 920 0.43 11.94 0.41
N GLU A 921 1.18 12.69 1.23
CA GLU A 921 2.31 12.11 1.96
C GLU A 921 1.82 11.29 3.14
N GLU A 922 0.83 11.80 3.87
CA GLU A 922 0.28 11.15 5.06
C GLU A 922 -1.21 11.49 5.22
N PHE A 923 -1.97 10.48 5.65
CA PHE A 923 -3.35 10.60 6.09
C PHE A 923 -3.48 9.94 7.46
N GLN A 924 -4.21 10.60 8.37
CA GLN A 924 -4.49 10.09 9.71
C GLN A 924 -5.93 10.40 10.10
N ALA A 925 -6.64 9.38 10.58
CA ALA A 925 -7.96 9.48 11.20
C ALA A 925 -7.87 9.10 12.69
N VAL A 926 -8.67 9.75 13.53
CA VAL A 926 -8.75 9.50 14.97
C VAL A 926 -10.07 8.80 15.29
N GLU A 927 -10.03 7.82 16.20
CA GLU A 927 -11.23 7.14 16.71
C GLU A 927 -12.08 8.08 17.57
N GLU A 928 -13.37 8.17 17.27
CA GLU A 928 -14.35 8.81 18.12
C GLU A 928 -14.62 7.85 19.31
N GLY A 929 -13.90 8.06 20.40
CA GLY A 929 -13.98 7.22 21.59
C GLY A 929 -15.42 7.03 22.07
N THR A 930 -15.78 5.79 22.39
CA THR A 930 -17.05 5.39 23.02
C THR A 930 -17.08 5.71 24.52
N GLU A 931 -16.49 6.85 24.93
CA GLU A 931 -16.63 7.30 26.32
C GLU A 931 -18.07 7.76 26.57
N GLN A 932 -18.74 6.99 27.42
CA GLN A 932 -20.07 7.19 27.93
C GLN A 932 -20.28 8.65 28.38
N GLY A 933 -21.10 9.40 27.64
CA GLY A 933 -21.82 10.55 28.22
C GLY A 933 -21.72 11.90 27.52
N SER A 934 -20.99 12.07 26.41
CA SER A 934 -21.10 13.30 25.61
C SER A 934 -21.92 13.07 24.35
N ALA A 935 -23.11 13.68 24.29
CA ALA A 935 -23.93 13.80 23.09
C ALA A 935 -23.23 14.74 22.07
N GLY A 936 -22.11 14.29 21.51
CA GLY A 936 -21.24 15.09 20.63
C GLY A 936 -20.89 14.43 19.29
N ALA A 937 -21.49 13.27 18.96
CA ALA A 937 -21.28 12.57 17.69
C ALA A 937 -21.99 13.23 16.47
N ASP A 938 -22.85 14.23 16.72
CA ASP A 938 -23.67 14.91 15.69
C ASP A 938 -23.20 16.37 15.42
N GLY A 939 -22.02 16.75 15.90
CA GLY A 939 -21.52 18.13 15.84
C GLY A 939 -20.97 18.55 14.47
N ALA A 940 -21.09 19.84 14.15
CA ALA A 940 -20.50 20.37 12.92
C ALA A 940 -18.97 20.28 12.95
N VAL A 941 -18.34 19.99 11.81
CA VAL A 941 -16.88 19.86 11.69
C VAL A 941 -16.33 21.10 10.98
N THR A 942 -15.26 21.67 11.50
CA THR A 942 -14.56 22.80 10.84
C THR A 942 -13.31 22.28 10.14
N VAL A 943 -13.18 22.59 8.86
CA VAL A 943 -12.01 22.28 8.04
C VAL A 943 -11.13 23.51 7.91
N HIS A 944 -9.84 23.32 8.15
CA HIS A 944 -8.78 24.30 7.93
C HIS A 944 -7.84 23.76 6.86
N ALA A 945 -7.60 24.52 5.79
CA ALA A 945 -6.69 24.09 4.75
C ALA A 945 -5.79 25.22 4.26
N ARG A 946 -4.56 24.86 3.92
CA ARG A 946 -3.54 25.78 3.38
C ARG A 946 -2.76 25.12 2.25
N GLU A 947 -2.63 25.84 1.14
CA GLU A 947 -1.78 25.42 0.02
C GLU A 947 -0.31 25.66 0.35
N LEU A 948 0.51 24.64 0.18
CA LEU A 948 1.96 24.68 0.32
C LEU A 948 2.61 25.17 -0.98
N ARG A 949 2.22 24.54 -2.09
CA ARG A 949 2.76 24.83 -3.43
C ARG A 949 1.74 24.52 -4.52
N SER A 950 1.89 25.20 -5.66
CA SER A 950 1.15 24.93 -6.87
C SER A 950 2.03 25.13 -8.10
N GLU A 951 2.12 24.12 -8.97
CA GLU A 951 2.96 24.14 -10.17
C GLU A 951 2.37 23.21 -11.23
N GLY A 952 2.28 23.66 -12.49
CA GLY A 952 1.88 22.82 -13.62
C GLY A 952 0.49 22.18 -13.50
N GLY A 953 -0.46 22.82 -12.79
CA GLY A 953 -1.79 22.26 -12.55
C GLY A 953 -1.86 21.26 -11.38
N ALA A 954 -0.74 21.00 -10.69
CA ALA A 954 -0.72 20.25 -9.44
C ALA A 954 -0.75 21.21 -8.23
N TYR A 955 -1.52 20.86 -7.21
CA TYR A 955 -1.73 21.65 -6.00
C TYR A 955 -1.46 20.79 -4.77
N GLU A 956 -0.63 21.27 -3.85
CA GLU A 956 -0.30 20.55 -2.62
C GLU A 956 -0.81 21.31 -1.40
N TRP A 957 -1.53 20.61 -0.52
CA TRP A 957 -2.26 21.17 0.62
C TRP A 957 -1.96 20.43 1.91
N ASP A 958 -1.92 21.17 3.02
CA ASP A 958 -2.15 20.59 4.34
C ASP A 958 -3.58 20.91 4.78
N VAL A 959 -4.26 19.91 5.35
CA VAL A 959 -5.66 20.00 5.75
C VAL A 959 -5.87 19.37 7.12
N GLU A 960 -6.61 20.06 7.98
CA GLU A 960 -7.05 19.56 9.28
C GLU A 960 -8.56 19.75 9.43
N ALA A 961 -9.24 18.72 9.91
CA ALA A 961 -10.65 18.79 10.27
C ALA A 961 -10.80 18.62 11.79
N VAL A 962 -11.45 19.59 12.43
CA VAL A 962 -11.64 19.64 13.89
C VAL A 962 -13.12 19.60 14.24
N ASN A 963 -13.46 18.94 15.34
CA ASN A 963 -14.81 18.99 15.89
C ASN A 963 -15.07 20.32 16.63
N GLU A 964 -16.29 20.51 17.12
CA GLU A 964 -16.66 21.73 17.87
C GLU A 964 -15.85 21.91 19.18
N GLY A 965 -15.33 20.82 19.74
CA GLY A 965 -14.44 20.83 20.90
C GLY A 965 -12.98 21.16 20.58
N GLY A 966 -12.64 21.41 19.32
CA GLY A 966 -11.27 21.70 18.87
C GLY A 966 -10.36 20.46 18.76
N ARG A 967 -10.89 19.25 18.96
CA ARG A 967 -10.15 17.99 18.73
C ARG A 967 -10.07 17.74 17.23
N VAL A 968 -8.87 17.45 16.74
CA VAL A 968 -8.65 17.08 15.34
C VAL A 968 -9.16 15.65 15.11
N LEU A 969 -10.01 15.49 14.10
CA LEU A 969 -10.59 14.21 13.69
C LEU A 969 -9.80 13.58 12.54
N VAL A 970 -9.37 14.41 11.58
CA VAL A 970 -8.70 13.97 10.34
C VAL A 970 -7.61 14.96 9.98
N ARG A 971 -6.47 14.44 9.54
CA ARG A 971 -5.36 15.23 9.00
C ARG A 971 -4.89 14.66 7.67
N TRP A 972 -4.71 15.55 6.71
CA TRP A 972 -4.01 15.29 5.45
C TRP A 972 -2.75 16.15 5.40
N ARG A 973 -1.59 15.51 5.16
CA ARG A 973 -0.33 16.21 4.90
C ARG A 973 0.08 16.05 3.46
N ARG A 974 0.49 17.18 2.85
CA ARG A 974 0.86 17.27 1.44
C ARG A 974 -0.14 16.55 0.53
N LEU A 975 -1.43 16.76 0.75
CA LEU A 975 -2.52 16.31 -0.12
C LEU A 975 -2.32 16.93 -1.50
N ARG A 976 -2.18 16.08 -2.51
CA ARG A 976 -1.94 16.45 -3.90
C ARG A 976 -3.24 16.35 -4.69
N LEU A 977 -3.63 17.47 -5.29
CA LEU A 977 -4.74 17.56 -6.23
C LEU A 977 -4.21 17.92 -7.61
N LEU A 978 -4.77 17.33 -8.66
CA LEU A 978 -4.41 17.61 -10.05
C LEU A 978 -5.59 18.25 -10.80
N ASP A 979 -5.31 19.28 -11.59
CA ASP A 979 -6.23 19.82 -12.59
C ASP A 979 -6.42 18.79 -13.71
N VAL A 980 -7.65 18.31 -13.89
CA VAL A 980 -8.01 17.33 -14.92
C VAL A 980 -8.89 17.91 -16.03
N GLY A 981 -9.12 19.22 -16.03
CA GLY A 981 -9.88 19.89 -17.08
C GLY A 981 -10.72 21.06 -16.59
N ARG A 982 -11.39 21.70 -17.54
CA ARG A 982 -12.19 22.90 -17.27
C ARG A 982 -13.56 22.54 -16.71
N LEU A 983 -14.01 23.32 -15.73
CA LEU A 983 -15.42 23.31 -15.36
C LEU A 983 -16.22 24.17 -16.36
N PRO A 984 -17.52 23.87 -16.59
CA PRO A 984 -18.37 24.68 -17.45
C PRO A 984 -18.32 26.16 -17.07
N ARG A 985 -18.28 27.04 -18.09
CA ARG A 985 -18.25 28.49 -17.88
C ARG A 985 -19.46 28.93 -17.06
N ARG A 986 -19.21 29.54 -15.90
CA ARG A 986 -20.26 30.07 -15.04
C ARG A 986 -20.87 31.33 -15.65
N GLU A 987 -22.17 31.26 -15.94
CA GLU A 987 -22.95 32.44 -16.34
C GLU A 987 -23.18 33.44 -15.19
N ARG A 988 -23.04 32.98 -13.94
CA ARG A 988 -23.21 33.79 -12.73
C ARG A 988 -22.14 33.44 -11.70
N TRP A 989 -21.52 34.47 -11.13
CA TRP A 989 -20.56 34.32 -10.05
C TRP A 989 -21.11 34.85 -8.73
N SER A 990 -20.86 34.14 -7.63
CA SER A 990 -20.93 34.77 -6.31
C SER A 990 -19.70 35.65 -6.12
N ARG A 991 -19.83 36.73 -5.34
CA ARG A 991 -18.74 37.68 -5.11
C ARG A 991 -17.45 37.01 -4.60
N PRO A 992 -17.49 36.10 -3.61
CA PRO A 992 -16.27 35.49 -3.09
C PRO A 992 -15.61 34.55 -4.11
N LEU A 993 -16.41 33.78 -4.88
CA LEU A 993 -15.87 32.89 -5.92
C LEU A 993 -15.25 33.67 -7.08
N LEU A 994 -15.82 34.82 -7.47
CA LEU A 994 -15.21 35.69 -8.48
C LEU A 994 -13.89 36.27 -7.99
N ALA A 995 -13.83 36.75 -6.74
CA ALA A 995 -12.61 37.28 -6.16
C ALA A 995 -11.47 36.25 -6.18
N VAL A 996 -11.78 35.00 -5.79
CA VAL A 996 -10.82 33.89 -5.80
C VAL A 996 -10.40 33.49 -7.22
N HIS A 997 -11.34 33.47 -8.18
CA HIS A 997 -11.01 33.23 -9.59
C HIS A 997 -10.00 34.26 -10.12
N LEU A 998 -10.22 35.54 -9.82
CA LEU A 998 -9.34 36.63 -10.23
C LEU A 998 -7.98 36.56 -9.51
N GLU A 999 -7.98 36.27 -8.20
CA GLU A 999 -6.76 36.13 -7.38
C GLU A 999 -5.89 35.01 -7.93
N ARG A 1000 -6.49 33.83 -8.17
CA ARG A 1000 -5.81 32.65 -8.71
C ARG A 1000 -5.20 32.92 -10.09
N GLY A 1001 -5.97 33.53 -10.99
CA GLY A 1001 -5.50 33.86 -12.34
C GLY A 1001 -4.34 34.86 -12.31
N ALA A 1002 -4.44 35.90 -11.47
CA ALA A 1002 -3.35 36.86 -11.27
C ALA A 1002 -2.06 36.16 -10.77
N LEU A 1003 -2.17 35.27 -9.78
CA LEU A 1003 -1.04 34.50 -9.25
C LEU A 1003 -0.40 33.59 -10.31
N ALA A 1004 -1.23 32.88 -11.10
CA ALA A 1004 -0.75 32.00 -12.18
C ALA A 1004 0.00 32.78 -13.27
N LEU A 1005 -0.32 34.05 -13.46
CA LEU A 1005 0.38 34.95 -14.38
C LEU A 1005 1.67 35.56 -13.79
N GLY A 1006 2.05 35.19 -12.56
CA GLY A 1006 3.31 35.60 -11.94
C GLY A 1006 3.27 36.95 -11.23
N LEU A 1007 2.08 37.44 -10.85
CA LEU A 1007 1.96 38.59 -9.95
C LEU A 1007 2.40 38.22 -8.53
N ASP A 1008 2.49 39.22 -7.64
CA ASP A 1008 2.95 39.05 -6.24
C ASP A 1008 2.28 37.83 -5.56
N PRO A 1009 3.06 36.85 -5.05
CA PRO A 1009 2.52 35.64 -4.44
C PRO A 1009 1.74 35.88 -3.13
N ALA A 1010 1.83 37.08 -2.55
CA ALA A 1010 1.07 37.53 -1.39
C ALA A 1010 -0.13 38.43 -1.76
N LEU A 1011 -0.46 38.54 -3.05
CA LEU A 1011 -1.67 39.22 -3.53
C LEU A 1011 -2.93 38.56 -2.95
N THR A 1012 -3.83 39.39 -2.43
CA THR A 1012 -5.19 38.96 -2.11
C THR A 1012 -6.23 39.89 -2.75
N LEU A 1013 -7.35 39.32 -3.21
CA LEU A 1013 -8.46 40.05 -3.80
C LEU A 1013 -9.77 39.80 -3.05
N GLY A 1014 -10.62 40.82 -2.95
CA GLY A 1014 -11.96 40.75 -2.36
C GLY A 1014 -12.96 41.63 -3.09
N ILE A 1015 -14.25 41.27 -3.03
CA ILE A 1015 -15.35 42.05 -3.62
C ILE A 1015 -16.38 42.38 -2.54
N GLU A 1016 -16.55 43.67 -2.28
CA GLU A 1016 -17.42 44.21 -1.23
C GLU A 1016 -18.65 44.91 -1.81
N SER A 1017 -19.79 44.83 -1.11
CA SER A 1017 -21.02 45.57 -1.42
C SER A 1017 -21.07 46.88 -0.66
N ARG A 1018 -21.51 47.96 -1.32
CA ARG A 1018 -21.64 49.28 -0.71
C ARG A 1018 -22.92 49.36 0.15
N GLY A 1019 -22.77 49.25 1.48
CA GLY A 1019 -23.87 49.53 2.41
C GLY A 1019 -24.27 51.03 2.43
N PRO A 1020 -25.52 51.37 2.80
CA PRO A 1020 -25.95 52.76 2.94
C PRO A 1020 -25.30 53.38 4.19
N ARG A 1021 -24.21 54.13 3.99
CA ARG A 1021 -23.55 55.00 4.99
C ARG A 1021 -23.55 54.45 6.42
N GLU A 1022 -22.75 53.43 6.71
CA GLU A 1022 -22.20 53.32 8.05
C GLU A 1022 -21.05 54.31 8.18
N ARG A 1023 -21.16 55.22 9.16
CA ARG A 1023 -20.02 55.97 9.69
C ARG A 1023 -19.12 54.97 10.39
N THR A 1024 -18.23 54.34 9.65
CA THR A 1024 -17.20 53.46 10.20
C THR A 1024 -16.04 54.29 10.75
N VAL A 1025 -15.62 53.90 11.95
CA VAL A 1025 -14.35 54.25 12.60
C VAL A 1025 -13.21 54.19 11.57
N PRO A 1026 -12.18 55.08 11.63
CA PRO A 1026 -11.09 55.04 10.67
C PRO A 1026 -10.47 53.64 10.66
N PRO A 1027 -10.36 52.95 9.50
CA PRO A 1027 -9.72 51.66 9.47
C PRO A 1027 -8.27 51.82 9.94
N VAL A 1028 -7.81 50.89 10.77
CA VAL A 1028 -6.38 50.71 11.05
C VAL A 1028 -5.69 50.62 9.69
N ARG A 1029 -4.69 51.49 9.43
CA ARG A 1029 -3.95 51.46 8.17
C ARG A 1029 -3.43 50.04 7.94
N PRO A 1030 -3.80 49.37 6.84
CA PRO A 1030 -3.26 48.04 6.56
C PRO A 1030 -1.73 48.13 6.42
N PRO A 1031 -0.98 47.11 6.88
CA PRO A 1031 0.48 47.09 6.79
C PRO A 1031 1.01 46.93 5.35
N TYR A 1032 0.12 46.73 4.38
CA TYR A 1032 0.41 46.45 2.97
C TYR A 1032 -0.20 47.52 2.04
N GLY A 1033 0.28 47.63 0.80
CA GLY A 1033 -0.35 48.48 -0.20
C GLY A 1033 -1.75 47.97 -0.52
N THR A 1034 -2.77 48.83 -0.43
CA THR A 1034 -4.17 48.52 -0.78
C THR A 1034 -4.62 49.38 -1.95
N SER A 1035 -5.27 48.77 -2.93
CA SER A 1035 -5.93 49.46 -4.04
C SER A 1035 -7.40 49.08 -4.12
N ARG A 1036 -8.24 50.05 -4.51
CA ARG A 1036 -9.68 49.85 -4.65
C ARG A 1036 -10.15 50.36 -6.01
N SER A 1037 -11.09 49.64 -6.62
CA SER A 1037 -11.82 50.11 -7.80
C SER A 1037 -13.30 49.84 -7.65
N HIS A 1038 -14.13 50.75 -8.16
CA HIS A 1038 -15.58 50.75 -7.96
C HIS A 1038 -16.29 50.56 -9.30
N CYS A 1039 -17.24 49.63 -9.33
CA CYS A 1039 -18.09 49.37 -10.49
C CYS A 1039 -19.53 49.19 -9.99
N GLY A 1040 -20.37 50.21 -10.16
CA GLY A 1040 -21.73 50.26 -9.61
C GLY A 1040 -21.75 50.15 -8.08
N PRO A 1041 -22.57 49.26 -7.48
CA PRO A 1041 -22.66 49.09 -6.02
C PRO A 1041 -21.51 48.28 -5.41
N LEU A 1042 -20.52 47.86 -6.21
CA LEU A 1042 -19.48 46.94 -5.79
C LEU A 1042 -18.10 47.59 -5.78
N THR A 1043 -17.23 47.09 -4.91
CA THR A 1043 -15.83 47.49 -4.82
C THR A 1043 -14.91 46.28 -4.90
N LEU A 1044 -13.99 46.27 -5.87
CA LEU A 1044 -12.89 45.32 -5.95
C LEU A 1044 -11.72 45.88 -5.13
N VAL A 1045 -11.27 45.10 -4.16
CA VAL A 1045 -10.18 45.45 -3.24
C VAL A 1045 -9.01 44.50 -3.50
N ALA A 1046 -7.81 45.05 -3.66
CA ALA A 1046 -6.58 44.29 -3.79
C ALA A 1046 -5.57 44.71 -2.74
N THR A 1047 -4.87 43.75 -2.14
CA THR A 1047 -3.78 44.03 -1.20
C THR A 1047 -2.54 43.20 -1.52
N ALA A 1048 -1.36 43.83 -1.47
CA ALA A 1048 -0.06 43.16 -1.62
C ALA A 1048 1.06 43.92 -0.89
N PRO A 1049 2.11 43.24 -0.37
CA PRO A 1049 3.23 43.89 0.30
C PRO A 1049 4.03 44.83 -0.61
N ALA A 1050 4.25 44.47 -1.87
CA ALA A 1050 5.08 45.22 -2.82
C ALA A 1050 4.35 46.37 -3.54
N GLY A 1051 3.16 46.77 -3.05
CA GLY A 1051 2.27 47.72 -3.70
C GLY A 1051 1.47 47.08 -4.84
N VAL A 1052 0.19 47.42 -4.91
CA VAL A 1052 -0.78 46.87 -5.88
C VAL A 1052 -1.63 47.99 -6.46
N ALA A 1053 -2.04 47.83 -7.72
CA ALA A 1053 -3.11 48.63 -8.32
C ALA A 1053 -4.15 47.70 -8.92
N VAL A 1054 -5.42 48.06 -8.76
CA VAL A 1054 -6.54 47.30 -9.33
C VAL A 1054 -7.52 48.24 -10.04
N ASP A 1055 -8.07 47.78 -11.15
CA ASP A 1055 -9.18 48.43 -11.82
C ASP A 1055 -10.15 47.42 -12.41
N TRP A 1056 -11.44 47.75 -12.40
CA TRP A 1056 -12.45 46.96 -13.08
C TRP A 1056 -13.52 47.88 -13.67
N GLN A 1057 -13.96 47.60 -14.89
CA GLN A 1057 -14.86 48.51 -15.58
C GLN A 1057 -15.85 47.72 -16.44
N ARG A 1058 -17.12 48.10 -16.30
CA ARG A 1058 -18.20 47.71 -17.21
C ARG A 1058 -18.19 48.66 -18.40
N ILE A 1059 -18.12 48.11 -19.61
CA ILE A 1059 -18.23 48.86 -20.87
C ILE A 1059 -19.23 48.15 -21.77
N THR A 1060 -20.20 48.89 -22.25
CA THR A 1060 -21.23 48.39 -23.17
C THR A 1060 -20.77 48.53 -24.63
N PRO A 1061 -21.37 47.78 -25.57
CA PRO A 1061 -21.08 47.94 -27.00
C PRO A 1061 -21.17 49.38 -27.52
N ALA A 1062 -22.10 50.19 -26.99
CA ALA A 1062 -22.30 51.58 -27.40
C ALA A 1062 -21.18 52.53 -26.96
N GLU A 1063 -20.43 52.16 -25.92
CA GLU A 1063 -19.40 53.01 -25.29
C GLU A 1063 -17.99 52.71 -25.84
N ALA A 1064 -17.83 51.61 -26.57
CA ALA A 1064 -16.53 51.07 -26.99
C ALA A 1064 -15.69 52.08 -27.81
N ASP A 1065 -16.31 52.75 -28.78
CA ASP A 1065 -15.63 53.70 -29.66
C ASP A 1065 -15.20 54.97 -28.91
N GLY A 1066 -15.99 55.41 -27.94
CA GLY A 1066 -15.66 56.55 -27.08
C GLY A 1066 -14.44 56.26 -26.19
N VAL A 1067 -14.43 55.09 -25.55
CA VAL A 1067 -13.32 54.63 -24.70
C VAL A 1067 -12.03 54.44 -25.51
N ARG A 1068 -12.14 53.82 -26.70
CA ARG A 1068 -11.00 53.67 -27.61
C ARG A 1068 -10.41 55.02 -28.03
N SER A 1069 -11.26 55.99 -28.34
CA SER A 1069 -10.82 57.35 -28.70
C SER A 1069 -10.10 58.04 -27.53
N ALA A 1070 -10.56 57.82 -26.29
CA ALA A 1070 -9.98 58.38 -25.08
C ALA A 1070 -8.59 57.80 -24.72
N LEU A 1071 -8.34 56.52 -25.01
CA LEU A 1071 -7.04 55.87 -24.77
C LEU A 1071 -5.90 56.42 -25.65
N GLY A 1072 -6.24 57.03 -26.79
CA GLY A 1072 -5.30 57.70 -27.68
C GLY A 1072 -4.33 56.78 -28.45
N ALA A 1073 -3.41 57.40 -29.20
CA ALA A 1073 -2.50 56.73 -30.13
C ALA A 1073 -1.60 55.61 -29.54
N PRO A 1074 -1.10 55.67 -28.28
CA PRO A 1074 -0.24 54.63 -27.72
C PRO A 1074 -0.89 53.25 -27.59
N TYR A 1075 -2.22 53.17 -27.41
CA TYR A 1075 -2.95 51.92 -27.22
C TYR A 1075 -3.57 51.36 -28.51
N GLU A 1076 -3.60 52.14 -29.59
CA GLU A 1076 -4.19 51.76 -30.88
C GLU A 1076 -3.46 50.55 -31.53
N GLY A 1077 -2.15 50.44 -31.31
CA GLY A 1077 -1.37 49.27 -31.75
C GLY A 1077 -1.68 48.02 -30.93
N LEU A 1078 -1.91 48.16 -29.62
CA LEU A 1078 -2.30 47.05 -28.75
C LEU A 1078 -3.72 46.57 -29.05
N TRP A 1079 -4.65 47.49 -29.30
CA TRP A 1079 -6.02 47.17 -29.69
C TRP A 1079 -6.06 46.31 -30.97
N ARG A 1080 -5.35 46.71 -32.02
CA ARG A 1080 -5.25 45.90 -33.26
C ARG A 1080 -4.67 44.51 -33.02
N LYS A 1081 -3.64 44.42 -32.16
CA LYS A 1081 -3.00 43.14 -31.82
C LYS A 1081 -3.95 42.21 -31.07
N LEU A 1082 -4.68 42.73 -30.08
CA LEU A 1082 -5.63 41.94 -29.29
C LEU A 1082 -6.85 41.52 -30.10
N ARG A 1083 -7.39 42.40 -30.96
CA ARG A 1083 -8.53 42.08 -31.84
C ARG A 1083 -8.24 40.94 -32.82
N LEU A 1084 -6.99 40.78 -33.24
CA LEU A 1084 -6.57 39.68 -34.12
C LEU A 1084 -6.26 38.39 -33.34
N ALA A 1085 -5.94 38.51 -32.05
CA ALA A 1085 -5.44 37.40 -31.24
C ALA A 1085 -6.47 36.82 -30.26
N LEU A 1086 -7.56 37.55 -30.01
CA LEU A 1086 -8.63 37.17 -29.09
C LEU A 1086 -9.96 37.15 -29.84
N ASP A 1087 -10.75 36.11 -29.59
CA ASP A 1087 -12.14 36.02 -30.02
C ASP A 1087 -13.04 36.77 -29.01
N GLU A 1088 -12.87 38.09 -28.96
CA GLU A 1088 -13.58 38.98 -28.02
C GLU A 1088 -14.21 40.16 -28.77
N PRO A 1089 -15.39 40.63 -28.33
CA PRO A 1089 -16.03 41.78 -28.95
C PRO A 1089 -15.26 43.08 -28.66
N ASP A 1090 -15.37 44.08 -29.55
CA ASP A 1090 -14.58 45.32 -29.50
C ASP A 1090 -14.69 46.06 -28.14
N HIS A 1091 -15.86 46.01 -27.51
CA HIS A 1091 -16.10 46.63 -26.20
C HIS A 1091 -15.35 45.93 -25.04
N ALA A 1092 -15.13 44.61 -25.12
CA ALA A 1092 -14.34 43.86 -24.15
C ALA A 1092 -12.85 44.23 -24.25
N ILE A 1093 -12.34 44.36 -25.48
CA ILE A 1093 -10.95 44.77 -25.74
C ILE A 1093 -10.73 46.21 -25.27
N ALA A 1094 -11.67 47.12 -25.54
CA ALA A 1094 -11.62 48.49 -25.04
C ALA A 1094 -11.58 48.54 -23.50
N ALA A 1095 -12.41 47.73 -22.83
CA ALA A 1095 -12.44 47.63 -21.38
C ALA A 1095 -11.13 47.11 -20.77
N ARG A 1096 -10.50 46.10 -21.40
CA ARG A 1096 -9.18 45.61 -20.98
C ARG A 1096 -8.12 46.71 -21.05
N LEU A 1097 -8.03 47.42 -22.17
CA LEU A 1097 -7.01 48.46 -22.34
C LEU A 1097 -7.25 49.65 -21.39
N TRP A 1098 -8.50 50.01 -21.14
CA TRP A 1098 -8.85 51.03 -20.15
C TRP A 1098 -8.40 50.65 -18.74
N THR A 1099 -8.78 49.45 -18.28
CA THR A 1099 -8.42 48.96 -16.93
C THR A 1099 -6.91 48.83 -16.75
N VAL A 1100 -6.17 48.47 -17.81
CA VAL A 1100 -4.69 48.46 -17.83
C VAL A 1100 -4.12 49.87 -17.68
N ALA A 1101 -4.63 50.85 -18.42
CA ALA A 1101 -4.17 52.24 -18.34
C ALA A 1101 -4.43 52.84 -16.95
N GLU A 1102 -5.63 52.61 -16.39
CA GLU A 1102 -5.99 53.04 -15.04
C GLU A 1102 -5.13 52.38 -13.95
N CYS A 1103 -4.82 51.09 -14.08
CA CYS A 1103 -3.88 50.42 -13.17
C CYS A 1103 -2.50 51.06 -13.22
N GLY A 1104 -1.99 51.36 -14.42
CA GLY A 1104 -0.73 52.08 -14.60
C GLY A 1104 -0.73 53.44 -13.89
N SER A 1105 -1.79 54.22 -14.08
CA SER A 1105 -1.97 55.53 -13.43
C SER A 1105 -2.00 55.42 -11.90
N LYS A 1106 -2.79 54.48 -11.35
CA LYS A 1106 -2.88 54.21 -9.90
C LYS A 1106 -1.56 53.73 -9.29
N ALA A 1107 -0.75 53.02 -10.08
CA ALA A 1107 0.58 52.56 -9.68
C ALA A 1107 1.67 53.65 -9.85
N GLY A 1108 1.32 54.86 -10.28
CA GLY A 1108 2.26 55.97 -10.48
C GLY A 1108 3.11 55.85 -11.75
N CYS A 1109 2.73 55.00 -12.72
CA CYS A 1109 3.34 55.01 -14.03
C CYS A 1109 2.91 56.28 -14.79
N GLY A 1110 3.87 56.95 -15.44
CA GLY A 1110 3.53 58.11 -16.28
C GLY A 1110 2.56 57.72 -17.41
N PRO A 1111 1.71 58.64 -17.88
CA PRO A 1111 0.67 58.37 -18.89
C PRO A 1111 1.21 57.88 -20.24
N THR A 1112 2.52 57.97 -20.48
CA THR A 1112 3.24 57.51 -21.68
C THR A 1112 4.12 56.29 -21.45
N ALA A 1113 4.03 55.64 -20.28
CA ALA A 1113 4.80 54.43 -20.00
C ALA A 1113 4.45 53.33 -21.02
N PRO A 1114 5.44 52.72 -21.71
CA PRO A 1114 5.16 51.74 -22.74
C PRO A 1114 4.59 50.47 -22.12
N VAL A 1115 3.39 50.09 -22.57
CA VAL A 1115 2.73 48.83 -22.21
C VAL A 1115 2.86 47.86 -23.38
N THR A 1116 3.28 46.63 -23.10
CA THR A 1116 3.38 45.56 -24.12
C THR A 1116 2.61 44.33 -23.69
N VAL A 1117 1.97 43.64 -24.65
CA VAL A 1117 1.42 42.30 -24.41
C VAL A 1117 2.60 41.34 -24.22
N ASP A 1118 2.70 40.78 -23.02
CA ASP A 1118 3.74 39.83 -22.62
C ASP A 1118 3.32 38.38 -22.94
N GLY A 1119 2.01 38.08 -22.82
CA GLY A 1119 1.45 36.79 -23.25
C GLY A 1119 -0.07 36.76 -23.20
N ILE A 1120 -0.66 35.87 -23.99
CA ILE A 1120 -2.09 35.50 -23.96
C ILE A 1120 -2.15 34.06 -23.45
N PHE A 1121 -3.01 33.82 -22.47
CA PHE A 1121 -3.12 32.58 -21.73
C PHE A 1121 -4.53 32.00 -21.86
N GLU A 1122 -4.72 30.80 -21.31
CA GLU A 1122 -6.03 30.15 -21.30
C GLU A 1122 -7.12 31.01 -20.65
N ASP A 1123 -8.38 30.72 -20.97
CA ASP A 1123 -9.57 31.41 -20.43
C ASP A 1123 -9.62 32.93 -20.70
N GLY A 1124 -8.93 33.41 -21.74
CA GLY A 1124 -8.92 34.82 -22.13
C GLY A 1124 -8.10 35.70 -21.17
N TRP A 1125 -7.20 35.09 -20.39
CA TRP A 1125 -6.27 35.84 -19.56
C TRP A 1125 -5.18 36.48 -20.43
N VAL A 1126 -4.90 37.77 -20.21
CA VAL A 1126 -3.84 38.49 -20.92
C VAL A 1126 -2.91 39.11 -19.90
N ARG A 1127 -1.61 38.84 -20.05
CA ARG A 1127 -0.56 39.48 -19.26
C ARG A 1127 0.07 40.60 -20.06
N PHE A 1128 0.10 41.79 -19.47
CA PHE A 1128 0.84 42.94 -19.97
C PHE A 1128 2.06 43.20 -19.08
N ARG A 1129 3.03 43.89 -19.65
CA ARG A 1129 4.22 44.37 -18.96
C ARG A 1129 4.37 45.87 -19.18
N SER A 1130 4.67 46.58 -18.09
CA SER A 1130 5.07 47.99 -18.11
C SER A 1130 6.29 48.13 -17.20
N GLY A 1131 7.47 48.28 -17.80
CA GLY A 1131 8.74 48.23 -17.06
C GLY A 1131 8.94 46.92 -16.29
N ARG A 1132 9.11 47.01 -14.96
CA ARG A 1132 9.25 45.85 -14.06
C ARG A 1132 7.90 45.31 -13.55
N SER A 1133 6.81 46.00 -13.83
CA SER A 1133 5.49 45.64 -13.34
C SER A 1133 4.77 44.71 -14.30
N LEU A 1134 4.04 43.75 -13.73
CA LEU A 1134 3.17 42.83 -14.45
C LEU A 1134 1.72 43.22 -14.22
N ILE A 1135 0.92 43.17 -15.27
CA ILE A 1135 -0.52 43.46 -15.24
C ILE A 1135 -1.26 42.24 -15.78
N ALA A 1136 -2.11 41.65 -14.96
CA ALA A 1136 -2.99 40.54 -15.35
C ALA A 1136 -4.37 41.08 -15.67
N THR A 1137 -4.96 40.65 -16.79
CA THR A 1137 -6.33 41.05 -17.15
C THR A 1137 -7.22 39.88 -17.52
N ALA A 1138 -8.48 39.97 -17.12
CA ALA A 1138 -9.55 39.03 -17.45
C ALA A 1138 -10.82 39.78 -17.83
N VAL A 1139 -11.68 39.14 -18.63
CA VAL A 1139 -13.04 39.61 -18.92
C VAL A 1139 -14.01 38.59 -18.36
N VAL A 1140 -14.97 39.07 -17.57
CA VAL A 1140 -15.98 38.24 -16.93
C VAL A 1140 -17.39 38.71 -17.31
N PRO A 1141 -18.39 37.79 -17.35
CA PRO A 1141 -19.77 38.17 -17.61
C PRO A 1141 -20.29 39.17 -16.58
N ASP A 1142 -21.08 40.14 -17.04
CA ASP A 1142 -21.72 41.16 -16.20
C ASP A 1142 -22.97 40.62 -15.48
N ARG A 1143 -22.78 39.55 -14.70
CA ARG A 1143 -23.83 38.87 -13.93
C ARG A 1143 -23.27 38.34 -12.60
N LEU A 1144 -23.40 39.13 -11.55
CA LEU A 1144 -23.14 38.71 -10.18
C LEU A 1144 -24.44 38.25 -9.51
N ALA A 1145 -24.40 37.11 -8.82
CA ALA A 1145 -25.56 36.60 -8.09
C ALA A 1145 -25.89 37.52 -6.89
N PRO A 1146 -27.18 37.85 -6.65
CA PRO A 1146 -27.58 38.46 -5.39
C PRO A 1146 -27.34 37.47 -4.24
N GLU A 1147 -27.00 37.98 -3.05
CA GLU A 1147 -26.75 37.17 -1.85
C GLU A 1147 -28.00 36.32 -1.53
N GLY A 1148 -27.85 34.99 -1.50
CA GLY A 1148 -28.91 34.05 -1.09
C GLY A 1148 -29.99 33.74 -2.15
N ALA A 1149 -29.69 33.87 -3.44
CA ALA A 1149 -30.64 33.50 -4.50
C ALA A 1149 -30.95 31.98 -4.51
N PRO A 1150 -32.20 31.57 -4.80
CA PRO A 1150 -32.58 30.15 -4.87
C PRO A 1150 -31.92 29.40 -6.03
N GLU A 1151 -31.87 28.06 -5.91
CA GLU A 1151 -31.26 27.12 -6.87
C GLU A 1151 -31.74 27.38 -8.31
N PRO A 1152 -30.83 27.40 -9.31
CA PRO A 1152 -31.23 27.12 -10.68
C PRO A 1152 -31.58 25.64 -10.82
N GLU A 1153 -32.63 25.32 -11.58
CA GLU A 1153 -33.01 23.93 -11.90
C GLU A 1153 -31.84 23.13 -12.51
N PRO A 1154 -31.79 21.80 -12.31
CA PRO A 1154 -30.74 20.95 -12.86
C PRO A 1154 -30.68 21.11 -14.38
N TYR A 1155 -29.56 21.63 -14.85
CA TYR A 1155 -29.29 21.83 -16.26
C TYR A 1155 -29.12 20.46 -16.93
N VAL A 1156 -30.11 20.07 -17.75
CA VAL A 1156 -30.04 18.97 -18.70
C VAL A 1156 -30.01 19.62 -20.09
N GLY A 1157 -28.82 19.82 -20.68
CA GLY A 1157 -28.74 20.41 -22.03
C GLY A 1157 -27.33 20.63 -22.58
N ASP A 1158 -27.05 19.95 -23.67
CA ASP A 1158 -26.11 20.22 -24.78
C ASP A 1158 -24.80 21.02 -24.57
N VAL A 1159 -23.67 20.35 -24.85
CA VAL A 1159 -22.27 20.84 -24.73
C VAL A 1159 -21.83 21.51 -26.04
N SER A 1160 -22.58 22.48 -26.55
CA SER A 1160 -22.12 23.30 -27.69
C SER A 1160 -21.47 24.60 -27.18
N GLY A 1161 -20.16 24.54 -26.94
CA GLY A 1161 -19.34 25.63 -26.38
C GLY A 1161 -19.09 26.84 -27.28
N THR A 1162 -20.09 27.31 -28.05
CA THR A 1162 -19.96 28.46 -28.98
C THR A 1162 -20.79 29.68 -28.55
N GLY A 1163 -20.95 29.89 -27.24
CA GLY A 1163 -21.66 31.06 -26.73
C GLY A 1163 -20.90 32.37 -27.01
N GLU A 1164 -21.20 33.03 -28.13
CA GLU A 1164 -20.83 34.43 -28.39
C GLU A 1164 -21.31 35.29 -27.22
N VAL A 1165 -20.36 35.93 -26.51
CA VAL A 1165 -20.66 36.87 -25.43
C VAL A 1165 -21.15 38.18 -26.07
N SER A 1166 -22.44 38.24 -26.38
CA SER A 1166 -23.11 39.39 -27.00
C SER A 1166 -23.65 40.41 -25.99
N GLY A 1167 -23.51 40.13 -24.69
CA GLY A 1167 -23.95 41.00 -23.58
C GLY A 1167 -22.83 41.88 -22.98
N PRO A 1168 -23.16 42.79 -22.05
CA PRO A 1168 -22.17 43.61 -21.35
C PRO A 1168 -21.15 42.74 -20.60
N VAL A 1169 -19.91 43.22 -20.51
CA VAL A 1169 -18.81 42.53 -19.83
C VAL A 1169 -18.09 43.45 -18.84
N ILE A 1170 -17.40 42.85 -17.87
CA ILE A 1170 -16.51 43.55 -16.94
C ILE A 1170 -15.09 43.10 -17.24
N ALA A 1171 -14.23 44.05 -17.64
CA ALA A 1171 -12.79 43.81 -17.65
C ALA A 1171 -12.23 44.10 -16.27
N VAL A 1172 -11.26 43.29 -15.84
CA VAL A 1172 -10.53 43.46 -14.59
C VAL A 1172 -9.04 43.48 -14.90
N ALA A 1173 -8.30 44.41 -14.30
CA ALA A 1173 -6.85 44.48 -14.34
C ALA A 1173 -6.27 44.54 -12.92
N VAL A 1174 -5.22 43.76 -12.67
CA VAL A 1174 -4.45 43.77 -11.41
C VAL A 1174 -2.98 43.97 -11.76
N MET A 1175 -2.27 44.83 -11.02
CA MET A 1175 -0.87 45.16 -11.25
C MET A 1175 -0.03 45.06 -9.97
N THR A 1176 1.15 44.44 -10.06
CA THR A 1176 2.11 44.30 -8.93
C THR A 1176 3.53 44.73 -9.33
N GLY A 1177 4.34 45.17 -8.35
CA GLY A 1177 5.76 45.50 -8.54
C GLY A 1177 6.09 46.98 -8.74
N ALA A 1178 5.43 47.88 -8.01
CA ALA A 1178 5.73 49.32 -8.04
C ALA A 1178 6.94 49.64 -7.13
N GLY A 1179 8.14 49.61 -7.69
CA GLY A 1179 9.33 50.15 -7.04
C GLY A 1179 9.30 51.68 -7.03
N GLY A 1180 8.58 52.26 -6.08
CA GLY A 1180 8.52 53.70 -5.85
C GLY A 1180 7.96 54.00 -4.46
N THR A 1181 8.67 54.83 -3.70
CA THR A 1181 8.31 55.35 -2.37
C THR A 1181 6.81 55.55 -2.19
N HIS A 1182 6.26 55.08 -1.04
CA HIS A 1182 4.92 55.36 -0.54
C HIS A 1182 4.28 56.62 -1.14
N VAL A 1183 3.47 56.45 -2.18
CA VAL A 1183 2.54 57.48 -2.59
C VAL A 1183 1.40 57.39 -1.57
N ALA A 1184 1.24 58.45 -0.79
CA ALA A 1184 0.14 58.58 0.15
C ALA A 1184 -1.18 58.22 -0.56
N ALA A 1185 -2.04 57.47 0.13
CA ALA A 1185 -3.41 57.24 -0.30
C ALA A 1185 -4.03 58.56 -0.76
N HIS A 1186 -4.20 58.73 -2.07
CA HIS A 1186 -5.16 59.69 -2.58
C HIS A 1186 -6.53 59.07 -2.32
N ASP A 1187 -7.05 59.28 -1.11
CA ASP A 1187 -8.48 59.47 -0.93
C ASP A 1187 -8.85 60.66 -1.82
N VAL A 1188 -9.30 60.37 -3.04
CA VAL A 1188 -10.13 61.33 -3.76
C VAL A 1188 -11.39 61.45 -2.92
N GLN A 1189 -11.45 62.47 -2.07
CA GLN A 1189 -12.71 62.85 -1.43
C GLN A 1189 -13.78 62.94 -2.52
N PRO A 1190 -14.96 62.34 -2.33
CA PRO A 1190 -16.08 62.61 -3.23
C PRO A 1190 -16.32 64.12 -3.23
N PRO A 1191 -16.52 64.77 -4.40
CA PRO A 1191 -16.76 66.20 -4.43
C PRO A 1191 -17.96 66.52 -3.54
N ALA A 1192 -17.73 67.40 -2.57
CA ALA A 1192 -18.76 67.92 -1.70
C ALA A 1192 -19.60 68.94 -2.45
N SER A 1193 -20.61 68.51 -3.21
CA SER A 1193 -21.86 69.26 -3.43
C SER A 1193 -22.75 68.56 -4.47
N GLY A 1194 -23.95 68.19 -4.01
CA GLY A 1194 -25.18 67.84 -4.73
C GLY A 1194 -25.12 67.58 -6.24
N ASP A 1195 -25.15 66.30 -6.61
CA ASP A 1195 -26.18 65.81 -7.53
C ASP A 1195 -26.38 64.30 -7.31
N ALA A 1196 -27.52 63.93 -6.74
CA ALA A 1196 -27.91 62.54 -6.56
C ALA A 1196 -28.72 62.14 -7.78
N GLY A 1197 -28.12 61.48 -8.77
CA GLY A 1197 -28.91 60.95 -9.88
C GLY A 1197 -28.23 60.43 -11.15
N ARG A 1198 -26.89 60.38 -11.29
CA ARG A 1198 -26.28 59.84 -12.52
C ARG A 1198 -25.12 58.88 -12.26
N ASP A 1199 -25.36 57.62 -12.61
CA ASP A 1199 -24.38 56.53 -12.78
C ASP A 1199 -23.64 56.70 -14.12
N GLU A 1200 -22.76 57.71 -14.25
CA GLU A 1200 -21.93 57.88 -15.46
C GLU A 1200 -20.57 57.15 -15.30
N PRO A 1201 -20.15 56.31 -16.28
CA PRO A 1201 -18.83 55.68 -16.34
C PRO A 1201 -17.67 56.68 -16.17
N ARG A 1202 -16.57 56.25 -15.55
CA ARG A 1202 -15.44 57.14 -15.19
C ARG A 1202 -14.73 57.77 -16.40
N TRP A 1203 -14.78 57.12 -17.57
CA TRP A 1203 -14.21 57.64 -18.82
C TRP A 1203 -15.02 58.82 -19.39
N GLU A 1204 -16.35 58.86 -19.18
CA GLU A 1204 -17.20 59.99 -19.60
C GLU A 1204 -16.80 61.29 -18.88
N ARG A 1205 -16.38 61.20 -17.60
CA ARG A 1205 -15.85 62.35 -16.84
C ARG A 1205 -14.44 62.79 -17.23
N VAL A 1206 -13.69 61.97 -17.96
CA VAL A 1206 -12.36 62.33 -18.49
C VAL A 1206 -12.50 62.99 -19.87
N LEU A 1207 -13.58 62.70 -20.60
CA LEU A 1207 -13.90 63.32 -21.89
C LEU A 1207 -14.65 64.65 -21.76
N GLN A 1208 -15.44 64.84 -20.69
CA GLN A 1208 -16.00 66.15 -20.30
C GLN A 1208 -14.93 67.02 -19.65
#